data_AF-A0A428ZEQ9-F1
#
_entry.id   AF-A0A428ZEQ9-F1
#
_cell.length_a   1.000
_cell.length_b   1.000
_cell.length_c   1.000
_cell.angle_alpha   90.00
_cell.angle_beta   90.00
_cell.angle_gamma   90.00
#
_symmetry.space_group_name_H-M   'P 1'
#
loop_
_entity.id
_entity.type
_entity.pdbx_description
1 polymer ?
#
loop_
_entity_poly.entity_id
_entity_poly.type
_entity_poly.pdbx_seq_one_letter_code
_entity_poly.pdbx_strand_id
1 'polypeptide(L)'
;MRACQEVSGGAALSRSVSVPRPGTELRPGGDTEGVDLPIVGRADELAQLRAALLAASAGSGRLVLVSGDAGIGKTRLASAVADMAAEYDVPVARGYAVDDPGMPPLWPWRRLARDVPSLGEALAVDAALGSASARFAMFTDVTDALADAAKAGLVVVLEDLHWADRTSLRLLTHLAGELAGTKLLVLGTFRDADGTPLAEHLPDLLRANTTKSMRLAGLSTQDIAQWLRLAAMDADMAEQLEAKTNGNPLYVRMLVDCGHDLSGHPELRRLVLARVPEQAKELLGAASVLGEEIDLPLLTKVSGVREECVGELLDAAVRAGILRALPSISFVHALVRDALYEQLAPSQRMALHQRAAEVLSETGPPGPVANHWRLAGDIEKTVHWARKAAASAIEELAYDEAVEFARLALQFPDARLTLELAKAEYLAGNINASLEHCEQAARLDPDLVAEAALVNTGLGDLTTISTVDRLCAQALRREQPDAIRARLLAQRAIAMVGPGTSPGLARELSAQALALAEASGDPDALMDGLHARHFTLCAPQFLAERRKIARRACDLGETPEQPLAALWGHVWLVDAAFQSGDLDEVEREIRQIERFAATRQHALAWWHATRLRATHAALIGDIERGQELNEATRKIATRIDIHAEGGLYYAYRHQIALLRGVLDKDEGQMMLRILAEIRDVLLARLCIPMTYALIGDLASARATFEEFRHLPAKLQIAPQWSAALQMIGGAAIMLDDTETADAVYHVFSPLEPDYMTDGGGAVFCAGASPRLVGELALATGRIAEAIDQFRLGIEMNGRIGARPFLALSKLGLAQALLRRGEHGDVPEVRKLAAEAAAEFRRLDMPKPLATADALLREAGNASPLSRRESEVAELIGQALSNKQIAERLVLSERTVESHVRSILNKLGYTTRTEIATWNLRSQ
;
A
#
# COMPACT_ATOMS: atom_id res chain seq x y z
N MET A 1 30.59 37.13 -32.98
CA MET A 1 31.81 37.96 -33.02
C MET A 1 32.66 37.54 -31.81
N ARG A 2 33.82 36.90 -31.84
CA ARG A 2 34.83 36.38 -32.81
C ARG A 2 35.30 35.03 -32.18
N ALA A 3 35.35 33.85 -32.81
CA ALA A 3 36.26 33.36 -33.89
C ALA A 3 37.75 33.61 -33.56
N CYS A 4 38.74 32.71 -33.59
CA CYS A 4 39.02 31.31 -34.00
C CYS A 4 40.37 30.93 -33.29
N GLN A 5 40.88 29.68 -33.16
CA GLN A 5 41.28 28.67 -34.15
C GLN A 5 41.49 27.31 -33.39
N GLU A 6 40.98 26.14 -33.82
CA GLU A 6 41.46 25.24 -34.91
C GLU A 6 42.85 24.60 -34.57
N VAL A 7 43.10 23.28 -34.54
CA VAL A 7 42.96 22.25 -35.61
C VAL A 7 43.17 20.81 -35.05
N SER A 8 42.48 19.84 -35.70
CA SER A 8 42.59 18.36 -35.80
C SER A 8 43.90 17.63 -35.38
N GLY A 9 43.97 16.32 -35.09
CA GLY A 9 43.09 15.16 -35.27
C GLY A 9 43.94 13.87 -35.41
N GLY A 10 43.33 12.69 -35.19
CA GLY A 10 43.69 11.46 -35.91
C GLY A 10 44.78 10.49 -35.38
N ALA A 11 44.33 9.27 -35.11
CA ALA A 11 44.93 7.96 -35.44
C ALA A 11 45.82 7.20 -34.43
N ALA A 12 45.41 5.94 -34.28
CA ALA A 12 45.99 4.78 -33.58
C ALA A 12 47.46 4.45 -33.90
N LEU A 13 48.12 3.73 -32.97
CA LEU A 13 48.69 2.37 -33.17
C LEU A 13 49.72 1.98 -32.07
N SER A 14 49.40 0.92 -31.32
CA SER A 14 50.26 -0.26 -31.01
C SER A 14 51.63 -0.17 -30.29
N ARG A 15 51.91 -1.29 -29.60
CA ARG A 15 53.20 -1.86 -29.10
C ARG A 15 53.54 -1.52 -27.63
N SER A 16 54.05 -2.42 -26.80
CA SER A 16 54.65 -3.75 -27.00
C SER A 16 54.81 -4.49 -25.67
N VAL A 17 54.70 -5.82 -25.71
CA VAL A 17 55.12 -6.76 -24.67
C VAL A 17 56.64 -6.80 -24.57
N SER A 18 57.20 -6.69 -23.36
CA SER A 18 58.62 -6.94 -23.07
C SER A 18 58.79 -8.12 -22.11
N VAL A 19 59.54 -9.14 -22.55
CA VAL A 19 59.98 -10.30 -21.77
C VAL A 19 61.28 -9.95 -21.01
N PRO A 20 61.51 -10.39 -19.76
CA PRO A 20 62.71 -10.06 -19.01
C PRO A 20 63.87 -11.04 -19.27
N ARG A 21 65.11 -10.54 -19.14
CA ARG A 21 66.36 -11.36 -19.10
C ARG A 21 66.83 -11.58 -17.65
N PRO A 22 67.57 -12.67 -17.36
CA PRO A 22 67.79 -13.15 -16.01
C PRO A 22 69.13 -12.70 -15.39
N GLY A 23 69.13 -12.58 -14.06
CA GLY A 23 70.29 -12.81 -13.19
C GLY A 23 70.79 -11.60 -12.41
N THR A 24 70.46 -11.51 -11.11
CA THR A 24 71.42 -11.26 -10.02
C THR A 24 70.78 -11.66 -8.67
N GLU A 25 71.64 -12.07 -7.75
CA GLU A 25 71.42 -12.98 -6.63
C GLU A 25 70.65 -12.43 -5.41
N LEU A 26 70.11 -13.38 -4.65
CA LEU A 26 69.49 -13.26 -3.32
C LEU A 26 70.38 -12.53 -2.30
N ARG A 27 69.78 -11.61 -1.53
CA ARG A 27 70.15 -11.34 -0.14
C ARG A 27 68.92 -11.49 0.77
N PRO A 28 69.05 -12.12 1.95
CA PRO A 28 67.92 -12.43 2.82
C PRO A 28 67.69 -11.35 3.90
N GLY A 29 66.43 -11.10 4.23
CA GLY A 29 66.01 -10.58 5.54
C GLY A 29 65.39 -9.18 5.55
N GLY A 30 64.11 -9.14 5.90
CA GLY A 30 63.43 -7.97 6.48
C GLY A 30 62.65 -7.14 5.48
N ASP A 31 61.39 -7.55 5.23
CA ASP A 31 60.23 -6.70 4.87
C ASP A 31 59.13 -7.65 4.37
N THR A 32 58.39 -8.28 5.28
CA THR A 32 57.11 -8.89 4.92
C THR A 32 56.05 -7.80 4.96
N GLU A 33 56.02 -6.97 3.90
CA GLU A 33 54.75 -6.42 3.43
C GLU A 33 53.75 -7.58 3.36
N GLY A 34 52.59 -7.43 4.01
CA GLY A 34 51.60 -8.49 4.14
C GLY A 34 51.15 -9.00 2.79
N VAL A 35 51.75 -10.10 2.33
CA VAL A 35 51.28 -10.88 1.18
C VAL A 35 49.84 -11.27 1.48
N ASP A 36 48.91 -10.76 0.67
CA ASP A 36 47.51 -11.15 0.70
C ASP A 36 47.44 -12.63 0.30
N LEU A 37 47.50 -13.51 1.30
CA LEU A 37 47.37 -14.95 1.08
C LEU A 37 46.02 -15.21 0.37
N PRO A 38 46.01 -16.06 -0.68
CA PRO A 38 44.77 -16.43 -1.35
C PRO A 38 43.79 -17.06 -0.35
N ILE A 39 42.48 -16.84 -0.54
CA ILE A 39 41.46 -17.44 0.33
C ILE A 39 41.60 -18.96 0.30
N VAL A 40 41.86 -19.55 1.48
CA VAL A 40 42.03 -21.00 1.67
C VAL A 40 40.73 -21.60 2.18
N GLY A 41 40.38 -22.80 1.70
CA GLY A 41 39.26 -23.59 2.22
C GLY A 41 37.85 -23.05 1.95
N ARG A 42 37.66 -22.23 0.90
CA ARG A 42 36.35 -21.68 0.51
C ARG A 42 36.01 -21.91 -0.96
N ALA A 43 36.52 -22.99 -1.55
CA ALA A 43 36.36 -23.24 -2.99
C ALA A 43 34.88 -23.37 -3.38
N ASP A 44 34.08 -24.06 -2.57
CA ASP A 44 32.65 -24.27 -2.83
C ASP A 44 31.85 -22.98 -2.67
N GLU A 45 32.13 -22.19 -1.63
CA GLU A 45 31.47 -20.90 -1.40
C GLU A 45 31.81 -19.89 -2.49
N LEU A 46 33.09 -19.80 -2.90
CA LEU A 46 33.53 -18.96 -4.01
C LEU A 46 32.90 -19.39 -5.34
N ALA A 47 32.73 -20.69 -5.58
CA ALA A 47 32.06 -21.20 -6.77
C ALA A 47 30.56 -20.83 -6.79
N GLN A 48 29.87 -20.92 -5.65
CA GLN A 48 28.46 -20.50 -5.53
C GLN A 48 28.28 -19.00 -5.76
N LEU A 49 29.18 -18.17 -5.22
CA LEU A 49 29.15 -16.72 -5.42
C LEU A 49 29.46 -16.33 -6.86
N ARG A 50 30.42 -17.00 -7.51
CA ARG A 50 30.70 -16.81 -8.95
C ARG A 50 29.48 -17.18 -9.80
N ALA A 51 28.79 -18.28 -9.47
CA ALA A 51 27.56 -18.67 -10.16
C ALA A 51 26.44 -17.63 -9.97
N ALA A 52 26.29 -17.06 -8.76
CA ALA A 52 25.31 -16.01 -8.49
C ALA A 52 25.62 -14.71 -9.27
N LEU A 53 26.90 -14.31 -9.36
CA LEU A 53 27.34 -13.14 -10.13
C LEU A 53 27.06 -13.30 -11.63
N LEU A 54 27.34 -14.47 -12.20
CA LEU A 54 27.04 -14.77 -13.60
C LEU A 54 25.53 -14.77 -13.87
N ALA A 55 24.73 -15.35 -12.97
CA ALA A 55 23.28 -15.35 -13.09
C ALA A 55 22.69 -13.93 -13.03
N ALA A 56 23.17 -13.10 -12.09
CA ALA A 56 22.78 -11.70 -12.00
C ALA A 56 23.17 -10.96 -13.29
N SER A 57 24.40 -11.09 -13.78
CA SER A 57 24.85 -10.45 -15.03
C SER A 57 23.98 -10.83 -16.25
N ALA A 58 23.38 -12.03 -16.24
CA ALA A 58 22.45 -12.51 -17.26
C ALA A 58 20.98 -12.06 -17.07
N GLY A 59 20.68 -11.21 -16.09
CA GLY A 59 19.33 -10.69 -15.81
C GLY A 59 18.54 -11.53 -14.79
N SER A 60 19.20 -12.41 -14.04
CA SER A 60 18.58 -13.15 -12.93
C SER A 60 19.19 -12.71 -11.60
N GLY A 61 18.76 -11.55 -11.11
CA GLY A 61 19.21 -10.96 -9.85
C GLY A 61 19.05 -11.89 -8.65
N ARG A 62 19.96 -11.77 -7.69
CA ARG A 62 20.07 -12.69 -6.53
C ARG A 62 20.39 -11.95 -5.25
N LEU A 63 19.81 -12.43 -4.15
CA LEU A 63 20.24 -12.11 -2.79
C LEU A 63 21.01 -13.31 -2.23
N VAL A 64 22.24 -13.12 -1.78
CA VAL A 64 23.02 -14.15 -1.09
C VAL A 64 23.25 -13.71 0.35
N LEU A 65 22.71 -14.48 1.28
CA LEU A 65 22.85 -14.25 2.71
C LEU A 65 23.94 -15.17 3.28
N VAL A 66 25.01 -14.59 3.80
CA VAL A 66 26.17 -15.30 4.36
C VAL A 66 26.15 -15.17 5.88
N SER A 67 25.96 -16.30 6.56
CA SER A 67 25.96 -16.39 8.03
C SER A 67 27.20 -17.10 8.55
N GLY A 68 27.57 -16.81 9.80
CA GLY A 68 28.62 -17.55 10.51
C GLY A 68 29.24 -16.75 11.65
N ASP A 69 30.06 -17.41 12.45
CA ASP A 69 30.61 -16.85 13.68
C ASP A 69 31.54 -15.64 13.43
N ALA A 70 31.81 -14.87 14.48
CA ALA A 70 32.77 -13.77 14.39
C ALA A 70 34.17 -14.30 13.99
N GLY A 71 34.85 -13.60 13.08
CA GLY A 71 36.17 -14.02 12.58
C GLY A 71 36.16 -15.17 11.55
N ILE A 72 34.99 -15.75 11.21
CA ILE A 72 34.89 -16.92 10.31
C ILE A 72 35.28 -16.64 8.84
N GLY A 73 35.45 -15.36 8.47
CA GLY A 73 35.87 -14.93 7.13
C GLY A 73 34.79 -14.30 6.25
N LYS A 74 33.64 -13.90 6.79
CA LYS A 74 32.52 -13.28 6.02
C LYS A 74 32.97 -12.05 5.19
N THR A 75 33.63 -11.08 5.81
CA THR A 75 34.14 -9.87 5.14
C THR A 75 35.23 -10.16 4.12
N ARG A 76 36.07 -11.18 4.37
CA ARG A 76 37.06 -11.67 3.39
C ARG A 76 36.35 -12.24 2.15
N LEU A 77 35.29 -13.01 2.36
CA LEU A 77 34.49 -13.56 1.27
C LEU A 77 33.78 -12.45 0.47
N ALA A 78 33.23 -11.44 1.15
CA ALA A 78 32.64 -10.27 0.50
C ALA A 78 33.67 -9.46 -0.33
N SER A 79 34.90 -9.34 0.17
CA SER A 79 36.00 -8.73 -0.57
C SER A 79 36.36 -9.54 -1.82
N ALA A 80 36.42 -10.87 -1.71
CA ALA A 80 36.69 -11.73 -2.87
C ALA A 80 35.58 -11.67 -3.94
N VAL A 81 34.31 -11.47 -3.55
CA VAL A 81 33.23 -11.21 -4.52
C VAL A 81 33.42 -9.88 -5.22
N ALA A 82 33.87 -8.84 -4.51
CA ALA A 82 34.18 -7.56 -5.13
C ALA A 82 35.35 -7.67 -6.12
N ASP A 83 36.39 -8.44 -5.77
CA ASP A 83 37.52 -8.72 -6.66
C ASP A 83 37.07 -9.48 -7.91
N MET A 84 36.20 -10.50 -7.75
CA MET A 84 35.59 -11.20 -8.89
C MET A 84 34.74 -10.27 -9.76
N ALA A 85 33.96 -9.38 -9.17
CA ALA A 85 33.15 -8.42 -9.92
C ALA A 85 34.03 -7.48 -10.77
N ALA A 86 35.18 -7.06 -10.23
CA ALA A 86 36.17 -6.27 -10.96
C ALA A 86 36.78 -7.04 -12.15
N GLU A 87 36.98 -8.37 -12.06
CA GLU A 87 37.40 -9.20 -13.21
C GLU A 87 36.40 -9.14 -14.39
N TYR A 88 35.12 -8.90 -14.10
CA TYR A 88 34.03 -8.84 -15.08
C TYR A 88 33.56 -7.41 -15.39
N ASP A 89 34.28 -6.38 -14.93
CA ASP A 89 33.94 -4.95 -15.10
C ASP A 89 32.54 -4.59 -14.54
N VAL A 90 32.13 -5.28 -13.46
CA VAL A 90 30.86 -5.03 -12.76
C VAL A 90 31.13 -4.12 -11.55
N PRO A 91 30.47 -2.96 -11.43
CA PRO A 91 30.64 -2.05 -10.30
C PRO A 91 30.18 -2.69 -8.98
N VAL A 92 30.83 -2.29 -7.88
CA VAL A 92 30.52 -2.76 -6.52
C VAL A 92 30.21 -1.57 -5.63
N ALA A 93 29.09 -1.64 -4.91
CA ALA A 93 28.67 -0.65 -3.93
C ALA A 93 28.58 -1.29 -2.54
N ARG A 94 29.02 -0.58 -1.48
CA ARG A 94 29.12 -1.15 -0.13
C ARG A 94 28.34 -0.35 0.91
N GLY A 95 27.62 -1.09 1.75
CA GLY A 95 26.94 -0.61 2.95
C GLY A 95 27.25 -1.51 4.13
N TYR A 96 27.20 -0.96 5.35
CA TYR A 96 27.43 -1.71 6.57
C TYR A 96 26.49 -1.21 7.67
N ALA A 97 26.01 -2.13 8.50
CA ALA A 97 25.25 -1.82 9.70
C ALA A 97 26.19 -1.72 10.92
N VAL A 98 25.78 -0.94 11.93
CA VAL A 98 26.56 -0.73 13.15
C VAL A 98 25.67 -0.86 14.38
N ASP A 99 26.20 -1.38 15.49
CA ASP A 99 25.51 -1.48 16.78
C ASP A 99 25.56 -0.15 17.51
N ASP A 100 24.86 0.82 16.93
CA ASP A 100 24.63 2.11 17.54
C ASP A 100 23.16 2.50 17.34
N PRO A 101 22.33 2.40 18.39
CA PRO A 101 20.92 2.83 18.37
C PRO A 101 20.70 4.29 17.97
N GLY A 102 21.74 5.11 17.95
CA GLY A 102 21.68 6.51 17.54
C GLY A 102 21.95 6.75 16.05
N MET A 103 22.24 5.73 15.25
CA MET A 103 22.48 5.95 13.83
C MET A 103 21.22 6.39 13.07
N PRO A 104 21.36 7.26 12.05
CA PRO A 104 20.26 7.60 11.18
C PRO A 104 19.60 6.35 10.56
N PRO A 105 18.28 6.38 10.34
CA PRO A 105 17.55 5.30 9.68
C PRO A 105 18.14 5.02 8.30
N LEU A 106 17.97 3.78 7.81
CA LEU A 106 18.50 3.36 6.51
C LEU A 106 20.03 3.44 6.40
N TRP A 107 20.75 3.38 7.52
CA TRP A 107 22.20 3.62 7.55
C TRP A 107 23.01 2.81 6.53
N PRO A 108 22.81 1.49 6.37
CA PRO A 108 23.54 0.70 5.38
C PRO A 108 23.31 1.21 3.95
N TRP A 109 22.09 1.69 3.66
CA TRP A 109 21.71 2.23 2.35
C TRP A 109 22.24 3.64 2.13
N ARG A 110 22.23 4.49 3.16
CA ARG A 110 22.85 5.83 3.12
C ARG A 110 24.37 5.74 2.89
N ARG A 111 25.03 4.70 3.40
CA ARG A 111 26.44 4.42 3.08
C ARG A 111 26.61 4.02 1.62
N LEU A 112 25.72 3.15 1.13
CA LEU A 112 25.72 2.69 -0.26
C LEU A 112 25.47 3.83 -1.28
N ALA A 113 24.70 4.85 -0.90
CA ALA A 113 24.42 6.03 -1.72
C ALA A 113 25.67 6.84 -2.11
N ARG A 114 26.81 6.64 -1.43
CA ARG A 114 28.09 7.25 -1.82
C ARG A 114 28.65 6.67 -3.11
N ASP A 115 28.39 5.39 -3.34
CA ASP A 115 28.84 4.66 -4.53
C ASP A 115 27.78 4.69 -5.65
N VAL A 116 26.51 4.92 -5.29
CA VAL A 116 25.36 4.98 -6.21
C VAL A 116 24.62 6.31 -6.06
N PRO A 117 24.97 7.36 -6.83
CA PRO A 117 24.38 8.69 -6.67
C PRO A 117 22.85 8.75 -6.85
N SER A 118 22.28 7.95 -7.75
CA SER A 118 20.83 7.84 -7.95
C SER A 118 20.08 7.33 -6.71
N LEU A 119 20.74 6.49 -5.90
CA LEU A 119 20.22 6.06 -4.62
C LEU A 119 20.22 7.22 -3.61
N GLY A 120 21.23 8.08 -3.65
CA GLY A 120 21.30 9.29 -2.82
C GLY A 120 20.15 10.25 -3.09
N GLU A 121 19.76 10.43 -4.37
CA GLU A 121 18.59 11.23 -4.74
C GLU A 121 17.27 10.58 -4.27
N ALA A 122 17.12 9.27 -4.44
CA ALA A 122 15.94 8.53 -3.98
C ALA A 122 15.79 8.54 -2.45
N LEU A 123 16.91 8.51 -1.72
CA LEU A 123 16.94 8.64 -0.26
C LEU A 123 16.86 10.10 0.23
N ALA A 124 17.02 11.08 -0.66
CA ALA A 124 16.91 12.52 -0.37
C ALA A 124 15.51 13.09 -0.69
N VAL A 125 14.63 12.29 -1.31
CA VAL A 125 13.22 12.67 -1.49
C VAL A 125 12.60 12.90 -0.12
N ASP A 126 12.04 14.10 0.02
CA ASP A 126 11.63 14.72 1.27
C ASP A 126 10.84 13.77 2.17
N ALA A 127 11.28 13.71 3.42
CA ALA A 127 10.67 13.04 4.56
C ALA A 127 9.33 13.72 4.98
N ALA A 128 8.57 14.25 4.02
CA ALA A 128 7.40 15.11 4.22
C ALA A 128 6.05 14.39 4.02
N LEU A 129 6.04 13.07 3.85
CA LEU A 129 4.81 12.31 3.60
C LEU A 129 4.62 11.25 4.70
N GLY A 130 3.84 11.60 5.72
CA GLY A 130 3.80 10.87 6.97
C GLY A 130 2.91 9.63 7.06
N SER A 131 3.03 8.70 6.11
CA SER A 131 2.23 7.46 6.13
C SER A 131 3.01 6.23 5.68
N ALA A 132 2.54 5.03 6.05
CA ALA A 132 3.04 3.76 5.51
C ALA A 132 3.13 3.75 3.97
N SER A 133 2.25 4.51 3.31
CA SER A 133 2.20 4.73 1.87
C SER A 133 3.45 5.43 1.31
N ALA A 134 4.02 6.39 2.04
CA ALA A 134 5.23 7.11 1.61
C ALA A 134 6.51 6.29 1.81
N ARG A 135 6.57 5.51 2.90
CA ARG A 135 7.68 4.57 3.12
C ARG A 135 7.73 3.52 2.02
N PHE A 136 6.59 3.02 1.58
CA PHE A 136 6.53 2.09 0.45
C PHE A 136 6.97 2.76 -0.87
N ALA A 137 6.54 4.01 -1.12
CA ALA A 137 6.97 4.76 -2.29
C ALA A 137 8.49 4.94 -2.29
N MET A 138 9.08 5.35 -1.16
CA MET A 138 10.54 5.41 -0.99
C MET A 138 11.21 4.06 -1.22
N PHE A 139 10.66 2.95 -0.72
CA PHE A 139 11.23 1.62 -0.99
C PHE A 139 11.20 1.26 -2.48
N THR A 140 10.14 1.67 -3.18
CA THR A 140 10.01 1.48 -4.63
C THR A 140 11.04 2.35 -5.36
N ASP A 141 11.12 3.64 -5.03
CA ASP A 141 12.05 4.58 -5.67
C ASP A 141 13.51 4.15 -5.47
N VAL A 142 13.85 3.66 -4.27
CA VAL A 142 15.17 3.08 -3.98
C VAL A 142 15.42 1.81 -4.79
N THR A 143 14.42 0.94 -4.91
CA THR A 143 14.53 -0.31 -5.68
C THR A 143 14.68 -0.04 -7.18
N ASP A 144 13.90 0.90 -7.71
CA ASP A 144 13.98 1.38 -9.09
C ASP A 144 15.34 2.05 -9.36
N ALA A 145 15.84 2.89 -8.44
CA ALA A 145 17.15 3.51 -8.56
C ALA A 145 18.29 2.48 -8.59
N LEU A 146 18.19 1.43 -7.77
CA LEU A 146 19.15 0.30 -7.76
C LEU A 146 19.03 -0.56 -9.02
N ALA A 147 17.81 -0.82 -9.50
CA ALA A 147 17.58 -1.56 -10.74
C ALA A 147 18.10 -0.79 -11.97
N ASP A 148 17.91 0.52 -11.99
CA ASP A 148 18.42 1.42 -13.02
C ASP A 148 19.94 1.50 -13.01
N ALA A 149 20.56 1.63 -11.84
CA ALA A 149 22.01 1.55 -11.68
C ALA A 149 22.55 0.17 -12.13
N ALA A 150 21.77 -0.89 -11.91
CA ALA A 150 22.12 -2.25 -12.31
C ALA A 150 21.90 -2.57 -13.80
N LYS A 151 21.48 -1.64 -14.68
CA LYS A 151 21.30 -1.94 -16.13
C LYS A 151 22.56 -2.51 -16.80
N ALA A 152 23.74 -2.04 -16.37
CA ALA A 152 25.04 -2.52 -16.79
C ALA A 152 25.59 -3.68 -15.91
N GLY A 153 24.88 -4.07 -14.85
CA GLY A 153 25.34 -4.97 -13.79
C GLY A 153 25.74 -4.18 -12.55
N LEU A 154 25.40 -4.68 -11.35
CA LEU A 154 25.80 -4.09 -10.07
C LEU A 154 25.90 -5.17 -8.98
N VAL A 155 26.94 -5.10 -8.16
CA VAL A 155 27.06 -5.87 -6.92
C VAL A 155 26.90 -4.94 -5.72
N VAL A 156 25.97 -5.28 -4.84
CA VAL A 156 25.74 -4.61 -3.56
C VAL A 156 26.22 -5.51 -2.43
N VAL A 157 27.07 -5.00 -1.56
CA VAL A 157 27.49 -5.70 -0.34
C VAL A 157 26.93 -4.96 0.87
N LEU A 158 26.13 -5.66 1.68
CA LEU A 158 25.60 -5.18 2.96
C LEU A 158 26.21 -6.00 4.10
N GLU A 159 27.09 -5.37 4.87
CA GLU A 159 27.77 -6.05 5.97
C GLU A 159 27.05 -5.90 7.32
N ASP A 160 27.17 -6.94 8.14
CA ASP A 160 26.71 -6.99 9.54
C ASP A 160 25.21 -6.73 9.75
N LEU A 161 24.35 -7.25 8.88
CA LEU A 161 22.89 -7.05 8.89
C LEU A 161 22.15 -7.33 10.22
N HIS A 162 22.75 -8.12 11.12
CA HIS A 162 22.23 -8.31 12.49
C HIS A 162 22.13 -7.00 13.31
N TRP A 163 22.81 -5.94 12.88
CA TRP A 163 22.79 -4.62 13.49
C TRP A 163 21.97 -3.60 12.67
N ALA A 164 21.35 -4.02 11.57
CA ALA A 164 20.54 -3.13 10.74
C ALA A 164 19.21 -2.79 11.42
N ASP A 165 18.75 -1.54 11.23
CA ASP A 165 17.43 -1.10 11.67
C ASP A 165 16.30 -1.82 10.93
N ARG A 166 15.09 -1.82 11.52
CA ARG A 166 13.91 -2.47 10.91
C ARG A 166 13.58 -1.90 9.54
N THR A 167 13.72 -0.59 9.36
CA THR A 167 13.41 0.08 8.09
C THR A 167 14.38 -0.38 6.99
N SER A 168 15.67 -0.53 7.29
CA SER A 168 16.69 -1.11 6.41
C SER A 168 16.39 -2.54 6.01
N LEU A 169 15.94 -3.37 6.96
CA LEU A 169 15.62 -4.78 6.73
C LEU A 169 14.32 -4.97 5.94
N ARG A 170 13.32 -4.10 6.17
CA ARG A 170 12.11 -4.03 5.35
C ARG A 170 12.44 -3.66 3.91
N LEU A 171 13.31 -2.67 3.69
CA LEU A 171 13.78 -2.33 2.35
C LEU A 171 14.52 -3.50 1.69
N LEU A 172 15.39 -4.21 2.42
CA LEU A 172 16.05 -5.41 1.90
C LEU A 172 15.04 -6.51 1.51
N THR A 173 13.99 -6.68 2.30
CA THR A 173 12.91 -7.65 2.05
C THR A 173 12.10 -7.27 0.81
N HIS A 174 11.78 -5.99 0.66
CA HIS A 174 11.12 -5.45 -0.52
C HIS A 174 11.98 -5.65 -1.78
N LEU A 175 13.26 -5.25 -1.73
CA LEU A 175 14.21 -5.44 -2.82
C LEU A 175 14.31 -6.91 -3.23
N ALA A 176 14.42 -7.83 -2.26
CA ALA A 176 14.52 -9.27 -2.53
C ALA A 176 13.35 -9.80 -3.37
N GLY A 177 12.14 -9.26 -3.18
CA GLY A 177 10.95 -9.58 -3.97
C GLY A 177 11.01 -9.13 -5.43
N GLU A 178 11.77 -8.09 -5.74
CA GLU A 178 11.85 -7.46 -7.08
C GLU A 178 13.16 -7.76 -7.83
N LEU A 179 14.08 -8.52 -7.24
CA LEU A 179 15.35 -8.90 -7.90
C LEU A 179 15.19 -9.74 -9.18
N ALA A 180 14.02 -10.36 -9.38
CA ALA A 180 13.79 -11.19 -10.56
C ALA A 180 13.75 -10.34 -11.84
N GLY A 181 14.68 -10.59 -12.77
CA GLY A 181 14.77 -9.84 -14.03
C GLY A 181 15.78 -8.68 -14.01
N THR A 182 16.38 -8.37 -12.86
CA THR A 182 17.43 -7.34 -12.75
C THR A 182 18.83 -7.95 -12.91
N LYS A 183 19.84 -7.10 -13.14
CA LYS A 183 21.26 -7.53 -13.09
C LYS A 183 21.96 -7.17 -11.79
N LEU A 184 21.22 -7.29 -10.69
CA LEU A 184 21.68 -6.94 -9.35
C LEU A 184 22.04 -8.20 -8.53
N LEU A 185 23.26 -8.24 -7.99
CA LEU A 185 23.66 -9.21 -6.99
C LEU A 185 23.77 -8.50 -5.63
N VAL A 186 22.98 -8.91 -4.65
CA VAL A 186 23.05 -8.40 -3.27
C VAL A 186 23.68 -9.47 -2.38
N LEU A 187 24.76 -9.12 -1.67
CA LEU A 187 25.44 -9.98 -0.71
C LEU A 187 25.24 -9.41 0.70
N GLY A 188 24.45 -10.08 1.53
CA GLY A 188 24.23 -9.70 2.93
C GLY A 188 25.06 -10.59 3.86
N THR A 189 25.81 -10.02 4.80
CA THR A 189 26.54 -10.80 5.81
C THR A 189 25.95 -10.59 7.21
N PHE A 190 25.86 -11.64 8.02
CA PHE A 190 25.40 -11.56 9.41
C PHE A 190 26.01 -12.67 10.29
N ARG A 191 25.84 -12.53 11.61
CA ARG A 191 26.32 -13.52 12.60
C ARG A 191 25.16 -14.40 13.05
N ASP A 192 24.67 -14.12 14.24
CA ASP A 192 23.42 -14.65 14.78
C ASP A 192 22.30 -13.64 14.53
N ALA A 193 21.11 -14.13 14.24
CA ALA A 193 19.93 -13.31 14.09
C ALA A 193 19.12 -13.27 15.40
N ASP A 194 19.31 -14.23 16.31
CA ASP A 194 18.50 -14.36 17.52
C ASP A 194 18.60 -13.11 18.41
N GLY A 195 17.44 -12.57 18.80
CA GLY A 195 17.36 -11.36 19.62
C GLY A 195 17.64 -10.05 18.87
N THR A 196 17.77 -10.09 17.54
CA THR A 196 17.97 -8.90 16.69
C THR A 196 16.77 -8.64 15.78
N PRO A 197 16.58 -7.41 15.24
CA PRO A 197 15.54 -7.13 14.25
C PRO A 197 15.61 -8.05 13.00
N LEU A 198 16.79 -8.56 12.66
CA LEU A 198 16.98 -9.48 11.54
C LEU A 198 16.19 -10.79 11.72
N ALA A 199 16.01 -11.31 12.94
CA ALA A 199 15.24 -12.53 13.17
C ALA A 199 13.78 -12.41 12.71
N GLU A 200 13.17 -11.22 12.82
CA GLU A 200 11.80 -10.97 12.39
C GLU A 200 11.65 -11.03 10.86
N HIS A 201 12.68 -10.58 10.13
CA HIS A 201 12.66 -10.47 8.66
C HIS A 201 13.29 -11.66 7.93
N LEU A 202 14.14 -12.43 8.61
CA LEU A 202 14.87 -13.55 8.01
C LEU A 202 13.95 -14.62 7.38
N PRO A 203 12.81 -15.02 7.97
CA PRO A 203 11.89 -15.97 7.34
C PRO A 203 11.40 -15.52 5.97
N ASP A 204 11.08 -14.24 5.81
CA ASP A 204 10.56 -13.70 4.55
C ASP A 204 11.66 -13.54 3.51
N LEU A 205 12.85 -13.10 3.93
CA LEU A 205 14.04 -13.08 3.07
C LEU A 205 14.38 -14.47 2.52
N LEU A 206 14.31 -15.51 3.36
CA LEU A 206 14.60 -16.90 2.96
C LEU A 206 13.52 -17.53 2.08
N ARG A 207 12.27 -17.05 2.17
CA ARG A 207 11.16 -17.51 1.31
C ARG A 207 11.24 -16.96 -0.12
N ALA A 208 11.93 -15.84 -0.33
CA ALA A 208 12.06 -15.26 -1.66
C ALA A 208 12.87 -16.18 -2.61
N ASN A 209 12.32 -16.46 -3.80
CA ASN A 209 12.92 -17.38 -4.78
C ASN A 209 14.29 -16.92 -5.32
N THR A 210 14.60 -15.64 -5.15
CA THR A 210 15.84 -14.97 -5.54
C THR A 210 16.93 -15.12 -4.47
N THR A 211 16.59 -15.55 -3.25
CA THR A 211 17.51 -15.64 -2.11
C THR A 211 18.23 -16.99 -2.05
N LYS A 212 19.52 -16.95 -1.69
CA LYS A 212 20.35 -18.10 -1.34
C LYS A 212 20.99 -17.87 0.03
N SER A 213 20.93 -18.87 0.90
CA SER A 213 21.58 -18.84 2.21
C SER A 213 22.84 -19.70 2.20
N MET A 214 23.91 -19.17 2.76
CA MET A 214 25.21 -19.80 2.86
C MET A 214 25.71 -19.67 4.30
N ARG A 215 25.98 -20.80 4.97
CA ARG A 215 26.55 -20.81 6.32
C ARG A 215 28.02 -21.19 6.24
N LEU A 216 28.89 -20.32 6.74
CA LEU A 216 30.33 -20.57 6.79
C LEU A 216 30.67 -21.42 8.02
N ALA A 217 31.25 -22.60 7.77
CA ALA A 217 31.84 -23.46 8.81
C ALA A 217 33.31 -23.10 9.07
N GLY A 218 33.90 -23.63 10.14
CA GLY A 218 35.35 -23.56 10.35
C GLY A 218 36.14 -24.24 9.22
N LEU A 219 37.38 -23.80 9.01
CA LEU A 219 38.33 -24.44 8.10
C LEU A 219 38.63 -25.86 8.58
N SER A 220 38.66 -26.80 7.64
CA SER A 220 39.05 -28.17 7.95
C SER A 220 40.55 -28.27 8.27
N THR A 221 40.98 -29.35 8.93
CA THR A 221 42.41 -29.69 9.06
C THR A 221 43.15 -29.62 7.71
N GLN A 222 42.52 -30.03 6.60
CA GLN A 222 43.16 -29.97 5.28
C GLN A 222 43.36 -28.53 4.80
N ASP A 223 42.38 -27.65 5.02
CA ASP A 223 42.46 -26.24 4.66
C ASP A 223 43.51 -25.51 5.51
N ILE A 224 43.58 -25.83 6.81
CA ILE A 224 44.59 -25.28 7.72
C ILE A 224 45.99 -25.74 7.29
N ALA A 225 46.16 -27.02 6.95
CA ALA A 225 47.43 -27.53 6.43
C ALA A 225 47.84 -26.84 5.13
N GLN A 226 46.89 -26.56 4.23
CA GLN A 226 47.14 -25.80 3.01
C GLN A 226 47.56 -24.37 3.31
N TRP A 227 46.90 -23.71 4.26
CA TRP A 227 47.24 -22.35 4.68
C TRP A 227 48.66 -22.30 5.28
N LEU A 228 49.01 -23.23 6.17
CA LEU A 228 50.35 -23.30 6.75
C LEU A 228 51.44 -23.48 5.69
N ARG A 229 51.19 -24.32 4.67
CA ARG A 229 52.13 -24.47 3.53
C ARG A 229 52.32 -23.18 2.75
N LEU A 230 51.24 -22.42 2.51
CA LEU A 230 51.31 -21.12 1.83
C LEU A 230 52.04 -20.06 2.67
N ALA A 231 51.96 -20.17 4.00
CA ALA A 231 52.71 -19.34 4.94
C ALA A 231 54.15 -19.82 5.19
N ALA A 232 54.61 -20.86 4.47
CA ALA A 232 55.91 -21.51 4.65
C ALA A 232 56.15 -22.04 6.09
N MET A 233 55.10 -22.57 6.72
CA MET A 233 55.11 -23.17 8.05
C MET A 233 54.88 -24.69 8.01
N ASP A 234 55.08 -25.34 9.14
CA ASP A 234 54.88 -26.79 9.29
C ASP A 234 53.39 -27.16 9.23
N ALA A 235 53.03 -28.05 8.29
CA ALA A 235 51.66 -28.48 8.07
C ALA A 235 51.18 -29.49 9.13
N ASP A 236 52.10 -30.16 9.84
CA ASP A 236 51.77 -31.17 10.86
C ASP A 236 51.06 -30.54 12.08
N MET A 237 51.08 -29.21 12.19
CA MET A 237 50.38 -28.44 13.22
C MET A 237 48.88 -28.28 12.98
N ALA A 238 48.38 -28.66 11.80
CA ALA A 238 47.01 -28.38 11.38
C ALA A 238 45.95 -29.04 12.28
N GLU A 239 46.14 -30.29 12.69
CA GLU A 239 45.20 -31.00 13.58
C GLU A 239 45.12 -30.32 14.96
N GLN A 240 46.27 -29.89 15.49
CA GLN A 240 46.31 -29.21 16.79
C GLN A 240 45.66 -27.82 16.72
N LEU A 241 45.83 -27.12 15.60
CA LEU A 241 45.22 -25.81 15.36
C LEU A 241 43.71 -25.94 15.14
N GLU A 242 43.24 -26.92 14.37
CA GLU A 242 41.80 -27.19 14.20
C GLU A 242 41.15 -27.48 15.55
N ALA A 243 41.72 -28.40 16.35
CA ALA A 243 41.17 -28.79 17.64
C ALA A 243 41.08 -27.61 18.64
N LYS A 244 42.00 -26.65 18.56
CA LYS A 244 42.05 -25.49 19.48
C LYS A 244 41.20 -24.31 19.01
N THR A 245 41.07 -24.13 17.69
CA THR A 245 40.39 -22.97 17.09
C THR A 245 38.99 -23.29 16.58
N ASN A 246 38.62 -24.58 16.58
CA ASN A 246 37.46 -25.12 15.88
C ASN A 246 37.43 -24.69 14.40
N GLY A 247 38.62 -24.53 13.81
CA GLY A 247 38.80 -24.08 12.43
C GLY A 247 38.51 -22.60 12.16
N ASN A 248 38.31 -21.75 13.18
CA ASN A 248 38.05 -20.33 12.93
C ASN A 248 39.29 -19.63 12.34
N PRO A 249 39.23 -19.08 11.09
CA PRO A 249 40.38 -18.50 10.43
C PRO A 249 41.09 -17.40 11.23
N LEU A 250 40.33 -16.54 11.90
CA LEU A 250 40.91 -15.48 12.73
C LEU A 250 41.78 -16.07 13.85
N TYR A 251 41.30 -17.13 14.50
CA TYR A 251 42.01 -17.78 15.60
C TYR A 251 43.22 -18.57 15.11
N VAL A 252 43.12 -19.24 13.96
CA VAL A 252 44.25 -19.93 13.32
C VAL A 252 45.38 -18.94 13.02
N ARG A 253 45.05 -17.78 12.43
CA ARG A 253 46.04 -16.73 12.14
C ARG A 253 46.67 -16.18 13.41
N MET A 254 45.88 -15.90 14.45
CA MET A 254 46.40 -15.39 15.72
C MET A 254 47.37 -16.38 16.40
N LEU A 255 47.07 -17.68 16.37
CA LEU A 255 47.95 -18.70 16.97
C LEU A 255 49.25 -18.92 16.18
N VAL A 256 49.18 -18.75 14.86
CA VAL A 256 50.35 -18.75 13.96
C VAL A 256 51.25 -17.55 14.27
N ASP A 257 50.69 -16.35 14.38
CA ASP A 257 51.44 -15.11 14.63
C ASP A 257 52.09 -15.08 16.04
N CYS A 258 51.55 -15.85 17.00
CA CYS A 258 52.00 -15.87 18.41
C CYS A 258 52.98 -17.01 18.78
N GLY A 259 53.43 -17.86 17.83
CA GLY A 259 54.49 -18.83 18.10
C GLY A 259 54.09 -20.03 18.97
N HIS A 260 52.82 -20.43 18.96
CA HIS A 260 52.31 -21.73 19.44
C HIS A 260 52.28 -22.01 20.96
N ASP A 261 52.45 -21.04 21.85
CA ASP A 261 52.25 -21.27 23.29
C ASP A 261 50.76 -21.22 23.68
N LEU A 262 50.26 -22.26 24.36
CA LEU A 262 48.83 -22.60 24.40
C LEU A 262 48.38 -23.12 25.76
N SER A 263 47.67 -22.27 26.53
CA SER A 263 46.87 -22.68 27.68
C SER A 263 45.45 -22.10 27.64
N GLY A 264 44.53 -22.79 26.94
CA GLY A 264 43.06 -22.76 27.14
C GLY A 264 42.30 -21.47 26.77
N HIS A 265 41.19 -21.57 26.04
CA HIS A 265 40.33 -20.41 25.71
C HIS A 265 39.57 -19.91 26.96
N PRO A 266 40.08 -18.83 27.58
CA PRO A 266 39.47 -17.47 27.59
C PRO A 266 40.36 -16.41 26.90
N GLU A 267 41.36 -16.84 26.13
CA GLU A 267 42.56 -16.04 25.85
C GLU A 267 42.51 -15.03 24.70
N LEU A 268 41.48 -14.98 23.85
CA LEU A 268 41.45 -13.93 22.80
C LEU A 268 41.45 -12.53 23.40
N ARG A 269 40.70 -12.36 24.50
CA ARG A 269 40.72 -11.14 25.32
C ARG A 269 42.11 -10.90 25.86
N ARG A 270 42.72 -11.86 26.55
CA ARG A 270 44.06 -11.72 27.14
C ARG A 270 45.16 -11.42 26.11
N LEU A 271 45.14 -12.07 24.96
CA LEU A 271 46.08 -11.90 23.85
C LEU A 271 45.92 -10.54 23.17
N VAL A 272 44.68 -10.11 22.90
CA VAL A 272 44.41 -8.76 22.38
C VAL A 272 44.83 -7.69 23.39
N LEU A 273 44.49 -7.89 24.67
CA LEU A 273 44.78 -6.95 25.76
C LEU A 273 46.28 -6.91 26.12
N ALA A 274 47.02 -8.00 25.91
CA ALA A 274 48.48 -8.03 26.03
C ALA A 274 49.19 -7.24 24.93
N ARG A 275 48.54 -7.03 23.77
CA ARG A 275 49.06 -6.17 22.68
C ARG A 275 48.71 -4.70 22.87
N VAL A 276 47.83 -4.35 23.80
CA VAL A 276 47.45 -2.95 24.08
C VAL A 276 48.61 -2.24 24.77
N PRO A 277 49.21 -1.21 24.14
CA PRO A 277 50.24 -0.42 24.80
C PRO A 277 49.67 0.20 26.07
N GLU A 278 50.35 0.05 27.22
CA GLU A 278 49.86 0.59 28.50
C GLU A 278 49.57 2.10 28.43
N GLN A 279 50.41 2.82 27.68
CA GLN A 279 50.29 4.25 27.44
C GLN A 279 49.03 4.61 26.65
N ALA A 280 48.49 3.68 25.85
CA ALA A 280 47.33 3.90 24.98
C ALA A 280 46.01 3.36 25.56
N LYS A 281 46.02 2.73 26.75
CA LYS A 281 44.81 2.12 27.32
C LYS A 281 43.69 3.11 27.58
N GLU A 282 43.99 4.29 28.11
CA GLU A 282 42.97 5.32 28.36
C GLU A 282 42.35 5.84 27.06
N LEU A 283 43.17 6.06 26.04
CA LEU A 283 42.71 6.49 24.72
C LEU A 283 41.85 5.40 24.04
N LEU A 284 42.30 4.15 24.08
CA LEU A 284 41.60 3.01 23.48
C LEU A 284 40.31 2.64 24.23
N GLY A 285 40.28 2.88 25.55
CA GLY A 285 39.07 2.77 26.35
C GLY A 285 38.03 3.84 26.00
N ALA A 286 38.47 5.07 25.71
CA ALA A 286 37.56 6.10 25.20
C ALA A 286 37.10 5.81 23.77
N ALA A 287 37.99 5.33 22.91
CA ALA A 287 37.66 4.92 21.56
C ALA A 287 36.63 3.77 21.54
N SER A 288 36.72 2.82 22.47
CA SER A 288 35.78 1.70 22.52
C SER A 288 34.35 2.11 22.92
N VAL A 289 34.20 3.27 23.57
CA VAL A 289 32.89 3.88 23.92
C VAL A 289 32.29 4.65 22.74
N LEU A 290 33.11 5.23 21.87
CA LEU A 290 32.68 6.11 20.77
C LEU A 290 32.26 5.36 19.49
N GLY A 291 32.60 4.07 19.37
CA GLY A 291 32.18 3.23 18.26
C GLY A 291 33.34 2.66 17.46
N GLU A 292 33.06 2.20 16.24
CA GLU A 292 34.04 1.50 15.40
C GLU A 292 34.85 2.44 14.49
N GLU A 293 34.23 3.50 13.96
CA GLU A 293 34.92 4.64 13.34
C GLU A 293 35.15 5.73 14.39
N ILE A 294 36.39 6.20 14.48
CA ILE A 294 36.83 7.12 15.51
C ILE A 294 36.96 8.52 14.92
N ASP A 295 36.11 9.44 15.37
CA ASP A 295 36.26 10.87 15.11
C ASP A 295 37.34 11.45 16.05
N LEU A 296 38.45 11.92 15.47
CA LEU A 296 39.65 12.40 16.17
C LEU A 296 39.38 13.58 17.14
N PRO A 297 38.70 14.67 16.69
CA PRO A 297 38.23 15.73 17.58
C PRO A 297 37.41 15.22 18.77
N LEU A 298 36.49 14.29 18.54
CA LEU A 298 35.63 13.73 19.58
C LEU A 298 36.42 12.86 20.56
N LEU A 299 37.29 11.97 20.06
CA LEU A 299 38.14 11.11 20.88
C LEU A 299 39.09 11.92 21.77
N THR A 300 39.64 13.01 21.26
CA THR A 300 40.54 13.90 22.02
C THR A 300 39.82 14.51 23.22
N LYS A 301 38.61 15.06 22.99
CA LYS A 301 37.79 15.65 24.05
C LYS A 301 37.30 14.61 25.08
N VAL A 302 36.92 13.42 24.63
CA VAL A 302 36.33 12.38 25.49
C VAL A 302 37.38 11.60 26.28
N SER A 303 38.55 11.33 25.70
CA SER A 303 39.62 10.60 26.40
C SER A 303 40.20 11.40 27.57
N GLY A 304 40.29 12.72 27.44
CA GLY A 304 40.94 13.59 28.43
C GLY A 304 42.47 13.53 28.39
N VAL A 305 43.04 12.87 27.37
CA VAL A 305 44.48 12.84 27.11
C VAL A 305 44.91 14.20 26.54
N ARG A 306 46.13 14.65 26.86
CA ARG A 306 46.69 15.89 26.28
C ARG A 306 46.76 15.75 24.76
N GLU A 307 46.26 16.75 24.04
CA GLU A 307 46.16 16.77 22.57
C GLU A 307 47.52 16.44 21.89
N GLU A 308 48.61 16.95 22.46
CA GLU A 308 50.00 16.68 22.03
C GLU A 308 50.39 15.19 22.00
N CYS A 309 49.76 14.36 22.83
CA CYS A 309 50.08 12.93 22.97
C CYS A 309 49.17 12.02 22.13
N VAL A 310 48.04 12.53 21.62
CA VAL A 310 47.04 11.70 20.93
C VAL A 310 47.61 11.05 19.66
N GLY A 311 48.38 11.80 18.87
CA GLY A 311 49.02 11.26 17.66
C GLY A 311 49.98 10.11 17.95
N GLU A 312 50.87 10.27 18.94
CA GLU A 312 51.84 9.23 19.32
C GLU A 312 51.16 7.94 19.80
N LEU A 313 50.06 8.07 20.56
CA LEU A 313 49.29 6.95 21.07
C LEU A 313 48.49 6.22 19.98
N LEU A 314 47.94 6.96 19.01
CA LEU A 314 47.27 6.37 17.85
C LEU A 314 48.26 5.60 16.98
N ASP A 315 49.43 6.17 16.72
CA ASP A 315 50.50 5.48 15.98
C ASP A 315 50.95 4.20 16.70
N ALA A 316 51.01 4.23 18.03
CA ALA A 316 51.31 3.05 18.84
C ALA A 316 50.21 1.97 18.70
N ALA A 317 48.93 2.37 18.70
CA ALA A 317 47.81 1.46 18.53
C ALA A 317 47.72 0.87 17.10
N VAL A 318 48.08 1.65 16.07
CA VAL A 318 48.18 1.18 14.68
C VAL A 318 49.34 0.21 14.52
N ARG A 319 50.52 0.52 15.06
CA ARG A 319 51.68 -0.40 15.06
C ARG A 319 51.38 -1.71 15.79
N ALA A 320 50.57 -1.66 16.85
CA ALA A 320 50.14 -2.84 17.59
C ALA A 320 49.06 -3.67 16.86
N GLY A 321 48.54 -3.19 15.72
CA GLY A 321 47.49 -3.85 14.95
C GLY A 321 46.10 -3.79 15.60
N ILE A 322 45.87 -2.81 16.49
CA ILE A 322 44.59 -2.60 17.19
C ILE A 322 43.69 -1.69 16.37
N LEU A 323 44.27 -0.62 15.81
CA LEU A 323 43.58 0.32 14.94
C LEU A 323 44.11 0.22 13.51
N ARG A 324 43.23 0.46 12.55
CA ARG A 324 43.55 0.73 11.15
C ARG A 324 43.43 2.22 10.91
N ALA A 325 44.35 2.79 10.15
CA ALA A 325 44.20 4.12 9.58
C ALA A 325 44.11 3.93 8.05
N LEU A 326 42.92 4.16 7.46
CA LEU A 326 42.65 4.56 6.06
C LEU A 326 41.25 4.10 5.60
N PRO A 327 40.39 5.00 5.03
CA PRO A 327 40.52 6.46 5.00
C PRO A 327 40.16 7.14 6.34
N SER A 328 39.54 6.43 7.29
CA SER A 328 39.24 6.84 8.66
C SER A 328 40.03 5.99 9.67
N ILE A 329 40.15 6.45 10.92
CA ILE A 329 40.69 5.63 12.00
C ILE A 329 39.58 4.71 12.50
N SER A 330 39.80 3.40 12.48
CA SER A 330 38.84 2.42 12.95
C SER A 330 39.51 1.28 13.72
N PHE A 331 38.73 0.52 14.48
CA PHE A 331 39.24 -0.76 15.00
C PHE A 331 39.50 -1.73 13.84
N VAL A 332 40.56 -2.54 13.98
CA VAL A 332 40.85 -3.61 13.00
C VAL A 332 39.76 -4.68 13.04
N HIS A 333 39.11 -4.85 14.19
CA HIS A 333 38.03 -5.82 14.37
C HIS A 333 37.10 -5.43 15.53
N ALA A 334 35.77 -5.50 15.36
CA ALA A 334 34.77 -5.22 16.39
C ALA A 334 35.02 -5.96 17.73
N LEU A 335 35.42 -7.24 17.67
CA LEU A 335 35.81 -8.00 18.88
C LEU A 335 36.92 -7.34 19.74
N VAL A 336 37.84 -6.59 19.13
CA VAL A 336 38.90 -5.89 19.88
C VAL A 336 38.32 -4.71 20.64
N ARG A 337 37.42 -3.94 20.00
CA ARG A 337 36.64 -2.88 20.63
C ARG A 337 35.82 -3.42 21.81
N ASP A 338 35.07 -4.50 21.58
CA ASP A 338 34.20 -5.10 22.60
C ASP A 338 35.02 -5.62 23.80
N ALA A 339 36.19 -6.23 23.54
CA ALA A 339 37.11 -6.66 24.60
C ALA A 339 37.67 -5.49 25.43
N LEU A 340 37.98 -4.35 24.79
CA LEU A 340 38.43 -3.14 25.47
C LEU A 340 37.30 -2.50 26.29
N TYR A 341 36.11 -2.39 25.71
CA TYR A 341 34.93 -1.86 26.39
C TYR A 341 34.60 -2.69 27.63
N GLU A 342 34.66 -4.02 27.52
CA GLU A 342 34.38 -4.92 28.63
C GLU A 342 35.42 -4.92 29.76
N GLN A 343 36.65 -4.42 29.52
CA GLN A 343 37.63 -4.24 30.60
C GLN A 343 37.39 -3.00 31.45
N LEU A 344 36.72 -1.99 30.91
CA LEU A 344 36.45 -0.77 31.64
C LEU A 344 35.62 -1.10 32.88
N ALA A 345 36.05 -0.58 34.04
CA ALA A 345 35.24 -0.68 35.25
C ALA A 345 33.89 0.03 35.03
N PRO A 346 32.79 -0.40 35.68
CA PRO A 346 31.48 0.23 35.50
C PRO A 346 31.50 1.76 35.67
N SER A 347 32.23 2.26 36.68
CA SER A 347 32.40 3.70 36.91
C SER A 347 33.15 4.43 35.79
N GLN A 348 34.14 3.78 35.17
CA GLN A 348 34.89 4.34 34.04
C GLN A 348 34.03 4.40 32.77
N ARG A 349 33.22 3.35 32.51
CA ARG A 349 32.27 3.37 31.39
C ARG A 349 31.28 4.51 31.53
N MET A 350 30.67 4.64 32.70
CA MET A 350 29.72 5.72 32.97
C MET A 350 30.36 7.10 32.76
N ALA A 351 31.57 7.33 33.28
CA ALA A 351 32.29 8.59 33.11
C ALA A 351 32.67 8.89 31.65
N LEU A 352 33.02 7.87 30.87
CA LEU A 352 33.31 8.02 29.44
C LEU A 352 32.04 8.31 28.62
N HIS A 353 30.94 7.59 28.90
CA HIS A 353 29.65 7.87 28.26
C HIS A 353 29.14 9.27 28.60
N GLN A 354 29.30 9.73 29.85
CA GLN A 354 28.95 11.10 30.24
C GLN A 354 29.75 12.13 29.43
N ARG A 355 31.08 12.00 29.37
CA ARG A 355 31.94 12.92 28.58
C ARG A 355 31.58 12.90 27.10
N ALA A 356 31.31 11.73 26.53
CA ALA A 356 30.86 11.59 25.14
C ALA A 356 29.53 12.33 24.93
N ALA A 357 28.57 12.15 25.82
CA ALA A 357 27.27 12.81 25.74
C ALA A 357 27.39 14.34 25.84
N GLU A 358 28.24 14.87 26.74
CA GLU A 358 28.48 16.31 26.90
C GLU A 358 29.05 16.94 25.63
N VAL A 359 30.04 16.29 25.01
CA VAL A 359 30.66 16.78 23.78
C VAL A 359 29.70 16.68 22.59
N LEU A 360 29.00 15.56 22.45
CA LEU A 360 28.04 15.35 21.36
C LEU A 360 26.81 16.26 21.49
N SER A 361 26.45 16.71 22.70
CA SER A 361 25.30 17.62 22.91
C SER A 361 25.43 18.97 22.18
N GLU A 362 26.65 19.37 21.79
CA GLU A 362 26.89 20.65 21.11
C GLU A 362 26.61 20.59 19.60
N THR A 363 26.88 19.46 18.95
CA THR A 363 26.94 19.36 17.47
C THR A 363 26.51 18.01 16.90
N GLY A 364 26.30 17.00 17.75
CA GLY A 364 25.96 15.65 17.35
C GLY A 364 24.46 15.44 17.17
N PRO A 365 24.06 14.37 16.44
CA PRO A 365 22.66 14.00 16.29
C PRO A 365 22.03 13.64 17.66
N PRO A 366 20.72 13.87 17.87
CA PRO A 366 20.09 13.63 19.17
C PRO A 366 20.08 12.17 19.63
N GLY A 367 20.00 11.21 18.70
CA GLY A 367 19.93 9.78 18.98
C GLY A 367 21.14 9.24 19.76
N PRO A 368 22.38 9.41 19.25
CA PRO A 368 23.58 8.97 19.97
C PRO A 368 23.74 9.67 21.31
N VAL A 369 23.41 10.97 21.39
CA VAL A 369 23.46 11.73 22.65
C VAL A 369 22.55 11.11 23.70
N ALA A 370 21.32 10.75 23.33
CA ALA A 370 20.37 10.07 24.22
C ALA A 370 20.91 8.72 24.72
N ASN A 371 21.51 7.92 23.83
CA ASN A 371 22.07 6.62 24.18
C ASN A 371 23.30 6.74 25.11
N HIS A 372 24.18 7.72 24.89
CA HIS A 372 25.29 7.97 25.81
C HIS A 372 24.81 8.44 27.19
N TRP A 373 23.79 9.30 27.28
CA TRP A 373 23.21 9.67 28.58
C TRP A 373 22.56 8.47 29.30
N ARG A 374 21.90 7.58 28.56
CA ARG A 374 21.33 6.34 29.09
C ARG A 374 22.39 5.44 29.71
N LEU A 375 23.51 5.24 28.99
CA LEU A 375 24.63 4.41 29.45
C LEU A 375 25.44 5.09 30.57
N ALA A 376 25.40 6.42 30.67
CA ALA A 376 25.95 7.18 31.80
C ALA A 376 25.07 7.10 33.06
N GLY A 377 23.78 6.75 32.92
CA GLY A 377 22.82 6.63 34.03
C GLY A 377 22.14 7.95 34.42
N ASP A 378 22.26 9.02 33.62
CA ASP A 378 21.57 10.30 33.85
C ASP A 378 20.19 10.27 33.20
N ILE A 379 19.16 10.00 34.01
CA ILE A 379 17.80 9.80 33.50
C ILE A 379 17.23 11.09 32.90
N GLU A 380 17.41 12.23 33.55
CA GLU A 380 16.81 13.50 33.10
C GLU A 380 17.32 13.90 31.72
N LYS A 381 18.64 13.80 31.50
CA LYS A 381 19.24 14.09 30.19
C LYS A 381 18.92 13.03 29.15
N THR A 382 18.79 11.76 29.54
CA THR A 382 18.32 10.69 28.66
C THR A 382 16.94 11.02 28.11
N VAL A 383 15.99 11.38 28.98
CA VAL A 383 14.63 11.75 28.58
C VAL A 383 14.64 12.96 27.64
N HIS A 384 15.37 14.02 28.00
CA HIS A 384 15.46 15.24 27.19
C HIS A 384 15.95 14.97 25.75
N TRP A 385 17.03 14.21 25.62
CA TRP A 385 17.61 13.92 24.31
C TRP A 385 16.83 12.84 23.54
N ALA A 386 16.24 11.87 24.22
CA ALA A 386 15.39 10.86 23.60
C ALA A 386 14.13 11.50 22.97
N ARG A 387 13.52 12.51 23.61
CA ARG A 387 12.40 13.26 23.01
C ARG A 387 12.84 14.03 21.76
N LYS A 388 14.00 14.66 21.79
CA LYS A 388 14.57 15.33 20.60
C LYS A 388 14.86 14.32 19.48
N ALA A 389 15.36 13.14 19.82
CA ALA A 389 15.60 12.06 18.86
C ALA A 389 14.29 11.53 18.26
N ALA A 390 13.25 11.35 19.06
CA ALA A 390 11.92 10.96 18.58
C ALA A 390 11.33 12.02 17.64
N ALA A 391 11.44 13.31 17.98
CA ALA A 391 10.98 14.40 17.10
C ALA A 391 11.76 14.45 15.78
N SER A 392 13.09 14.37 15.84
CA SER A 392 13.95 14.29 14.64
C SER A 392 13.63 13.07 13.79
N ALA A 393 13.35 11.91 14.40
CA ALA A 393 12.96 10.70 13.69
C ALA A 393 11.58 10.83 13.04
N ILE A 394 10.62 11.52 13.68
CA ILE A 394 9.31 11.85 13.07
C ILE A 394 9.50 12.76 11.85
N GLU A 395 10.34 13.79 11.98
CA GLU A 395 10.69 14.71 10.87
C GLU A 395 11.40 13.98 9.72
N GLU A 396 12.17 12.92 10.02
CA GLU A 396 12.82 12.05 9.04
C GLU A 396 11.95 10.84 8.58
N LEU A 397 10.68 10.76 8.99
CA LEU A 397 9.74 9.63 8.72
C LEU A 397 10.18 8.25 9.25
N ALA A 398 11.15 8.22 10.15
CA ALA A 398 11.66 7.03 10.80
C ALA A 398 10.79 6.69 12.01
N TYR A 399 9.54 6.31 11.75
CA TYR A 399 8.53 6.15 12.81
C TYR A 399 8.78 4.98 13.74
N ASP A 400 9.35 3.88 13.24
CA ASP A 400 9.71 2.76 14.10
C ASP A 400 10.83 3.18 15.07
N GLU A 401 11.79 3.98 14.61
CA GLU A 401 12.87 4.56 15.42
C GLU A 401 12.33 5.63 16.37
N ALA A 402 11.38 6.45 15.93
CA ALA A 402 10.70 7.42 16.78
C ALA A 402 9.97 6.75 17.95
N VAL A 403 9.35 5.59 17.71
CA VAL A 403 8.74 4.76 18.75
C VAL A 403 9.79 4.26 19.74
N GLU A 404 10.95 3.79 19.28
CA GLU A 404 12.03 3.35 20.18
C GLU A 404 12.59 4.50 21.02
N PHE A 405 12.79 5.69 20.43
CA PHE A 405 13.22 6.86 21.19
C PHE A 405 12.14 7.37 22.16
N ALA A 406 10.86 7.31 21.78
CA ALA A 406 9.76 7.66 22.69
C ALA A 406 9.64 6.66 23.85
N ARG A 407 9.84 5.35 23.61
CA ARG A 407 9.97 4.34 24.66
C ARG A 407 11.17 4.59 25.55
N LEU A 408 12.31 4.97 24.96
CA LEU A 408 13.50 5.33 25.70
C LEU A 408 13.25 6.55 26.60
N ALA A 409 12.47 7.54 26.15
CA ALA A 409 12.07 8.67 26.98
C ALA A 409 11.13 8.23 28.12
N LEU A 410 10.25 7.25 27.88
CA LEU A 410 9.28 6.75 28.85
C LEU A 410 9.92 5.76 29.86
N GLN A 411 10.89 6.22 30.65
CA GLN A 411 11.53 5.42 31.72
C GLN A 411 10.60 5.19 32.92
N PHE A 412 9.73 6.15 33.21
CA PHE A 412 8.75 6.11 34.29
C PHE A 412 7.38 6.51 33.76
N PRO A 413 6.27 6.13 34.44
CA PRO A 413 4.94 6.56 34.05
C PRO A 413 4.82 8.09 34.04
N ASP A 414 4.75 8.67 32.85
CA ASP A 414 4.53 10.10 32.61
C ASP A 414 3.47 10.29 31.53
N ALA A 415 2.47 11.12 31.80
CA ALA A 415 1.31 11.26 30.92
C ALA A 415 1.67 11.88 29.56
N ARG A 416 2.56 12.88 29.55
CA ARG A 416 2.96 13.58 28.31
C ARG A 416 3.85 12.70 27.45
N LEU A 417 4.81 12.00 28.04
CA LEU A 417 5.69 11.06 27.32
C LEU A 417 4.90 9.86 26.78
N THR A 418 3.92 9.37 27.54
CA THR A 418 3.02 8.29 27.07
C THR A 418 2.24 8.74 25.84
N LEU A 419 1.76 9.99 25.82
CA LEU A 419 1.06 10.55 24.66
C LEU A 419 1.99 10.78 23.45
N GLU A 420 3.23 11.21 23.67
CA GLU A 420 4.24 11.33 22.61
C GLU A 420 4.55 9.97 21.98
N LEU A 421 4.68 8.91 22.80
CA LEU A 421 4.79 7.54 22.32
C LEU A 421 3.56 7.13 21.50
N ALA A 422 2.35 7.41 21.98
CA ALA A 422 1.13 7.10 21.25
C ALA A 422 1.07 7.78 19.87
N LYS A 423 1.54 9.03 19.76
CA LYS A 423 1.66 9.75 18.48
C LYS A 423 2.67 9.07 17.55
N ALA A 424 3.85 8.69 18.06
CA ALA A 424 4.85 7.97 17.28
C ALA A 424 4.33 6.59 16.82
N GLU A 425 3.62 5.86 17.68
CA GLU A 425 3.03 4.56 17.36
C GLU A 425 1.92 4.67 16.32
N TYR A 426 1.07 5.70 16.39
CA TYR A 426 0.07 5.98 15.37
C TYR A 426 0.74 6.22 14.00
N LEU A 427 1.78 7.06 13.96
CA LEU A 427 2.56 7.32 12.74
C LEU A 427 3.28 6.06 12.21
N ALA A 428 3.73 5.18 13.11
CA ALA A 428 4.34 3.90 12.74
C ALA A 428 3.33 2.87 12.19
N GLY A 429 2.02 3.11 12.36
CA GLY A 429 0.94 2.18 12.00
C GLY A 429 0.53 1.22 13.13
N ASN A 430 1.08 1.38 14.33
CA ASN A 430 0.80 0.54 15.50
C ASN A 430 -0.48 1.02 16.23
N ILE A 431 -1.62 0.98 15.54
CA ILE A 431 -2.89 1.61 15.99
C ILE A 431 -3.34 1.12 17.38
N ASN A 432 -3.33 -0.20 17.62
CA ASN A 432 -3.77 -0.75 18.90
C ASN A 432 -2.90 -0.26 20.07
N ALA A 433 -1.57 -0.25 19.89
CA ALA A 433 -0.64 0.25 20.90
C ALA A 433 -0.84 1.76 21.14
N SER A 434 -1.04 2.53 20.06
CA SER A 434 -1.34 3.95 20.16
C SER A 434 -2.62 4.22 20.96
N LEU A 435 -3.69 3.46 20.70
CA LEU A 435 -4.95 3.60 21.43
C LEU A 435 -4.76 3.28 22.92
N GLU A 436 -4.07 2.19 23.25
CA GLU A 436 -3.78 1.81 24.65
C GLU A 436 -3.00 2.92 25.38
N HIS A 437 -1.96 3.46 24.74
CA HIS A 437 -1.17 4.56 25.30
C HIS A 437 -1.95 5.89 25.35
N CYS A 438 -2.84 6.19 24.40
CA CYS A 438 -3.75 7.33 24.47
C CYS A 438 -4.67 7.23 25.69
N GLU A 439 -5.25 6.06 25.92
CA GLU A 439 -6.07 5.83 27.13
C GLU A 439 -5.24 5.94 28.41
N GLN A 440 -4.01 5.42 28.41
CA GLN A 440 -3.13 5.49 29.55
C GLN A 440 -2.73 6.94 29.87
N ALA A 441 -2.35 7.73 28.87
CA ALA A 441 -2.05 9.15 29.03
C ALA A 441 -3.26 9.90 29.60
N ALA A 442 -4.45 9.64 29.06
CA ALA A 442 -5.72 10.22 29.54
C ALA A 442 -6.09 9.80 30.98
N ARG A 443 -5.67 8.61 31.43
CA ARG A 443 -5.83 8.15 32.82
C ARG A 443 -4.82 8.79 33.78
N LEU A 444 -3.58 8.97 33.32
CA LEU A 444 -2.50 9.57 34.11
C LEU A 444 -2.71 11.08 34.31
N ASP A 445 -3.14 11.77 33.26
CA ASP A 445 -3.44 13.21 33.31
C ASP A 445 -4.76 13.53 32.58
N PRO A 446 -5.83 13.88 33.31
CA PRO A 446 -7.11 14.28 32.72
C PRO A 446 -7.06 15.52 31.81
N ASP A 447 -6.01 16.35 31.88
CA ASP A 447 -5.87 17.52 31.00
C ASP A 447 -5.39 17.13 29.58
N LEU A 448 -4.77 15.96 29.42
CA LEU A 448 -4.33 15.43 28.12
C LEU A 448 -5.41 14.66 27.35
N VAL A 449 -6.60 14.46 27.94
CA VAL A 449 -7.68 13.66 27.32
C VAL A 449 -8.07 14.21 25.94
N ALA A 450 -8.10 15.54 25.78
CA ALA A 450 -8.45 16.18 24.51
C ALA A 450 -7.41 15.91 23.42
N GLU A 451 -6.11 16.05 23.73
CA GLU A 451 -5.05 15.69 22.76
C GLU A 451 -5.06 14.19 22.46
N ALA A 452 -5.19 13.33 23.47
CA ALA A 452 -5.23 11.87 23.31
C ALA A 452 -6.37 11.43 22.39
N ALA A 453 -7.54 12.07 22.51
CA ALA A 453 -8.70 11.81 21.67
C ALA A 453 -8.51 12.21 20.19
N LEU A 454 -7.53 13.08 19.90
CA LEU A 454 -7.25 13.61 18.56
C LEU A 454 -5.99 13.00 17.91
N VAL A 455 -5.36 12.00 18.55
CA VAL A 455 -4.21 11.29 17.95
C VAL A 455 -4.67 10.36 16.83
N ASN A 456 -5.58 9.45 17.15
CA ASN A 456 -6.06 8.43 16.23
C ASN A 456 -7.26 8.96 15.43
N THR A 457 -7.02 9.50 14.23
CA THR A 457 -8.06 10.12 13.38
C THR A 457 -8.14 9.44 12.01
N GLY A 458 -9.30 9.50 11.35
CA GLY A 458 -9.44 9.01 9.96
C GLY A 458 -9.44 7.49 9.77
N LEU A 459 -9.61 6.71 10.85
CA LEU A 459 -9.68 5.24 10.82
C LEU A 459 -11.12 4.73 10.91
N GLY A 460 -11.44 3.69 10.13
CA GLY A 460 -12.79 3.13 9.98
C GLY A 460 -13.10 1.87 10.79
N ASP A 461 -12.15 1.38 11.61
CA ASP A 461 -12.35 0.18 12.44
C ASP A 461 -13.29 0.46 13.64
N LEU A 462 -14.23 -0.45 13.91
CA LEU A 462 -15.26 -0.28 14.93
C LEU A 462 -14.68 -0.18 16.35
N THR A 463 -13.61 -0.91 16.66
CA THR A 463 -13.03 -0.87 18.01
C THR A 463 -12.31 0.45 18.24
N THR A 464 -11.53 0.90 17.25
CA THR A 464 -10.88 2.21 17.21
C THR A 464 -11.90 3.34 17.36
N ILE A 465 -12.97 3.33 16.55
CA ILE A 465 -14.04 4.33 16.58
C ILE A 465 -14.67 4.43 17.97
N SER A 466 -14.95 3.29 18.62
CA SER A 466 -15.58 3.25 19.94
C SER A 466 -14.68 3.84 21.04
N THR A 467 -13.38 3.56 20.99
CA THR A 467 -12.39 4.08 21.94
C THR A 467 -12.21 5.59 21.77
N VAL A 468 -12.10 6.06 20.53
CA VAL A 468 -11.98 7.47 20.21
C VAL A 468 -13.23 8.25 20.67
N ASP A 469 -14.45 7.77 20.39
CA ASP A 469 -15.67 8.43 20.87
C ASP A 469 -15.69 8.54 22.41
N ARG A 470 -15.29 7.48 23.12
CA ARG A 470 -15.23 7.50 24.59
C ARG A 470 -14.25 8.57 25.10
N LEU A 471 -13.07 8.68 24.50
CA LEU A 471 -12.08 9.72 24.84
C LEU A 471 -12.61 11.12 24.51
N CYS A 472 -13.21 11.33 23.33
CA CYS A 472 -13.82 12.61 22.98
C CYS A 472 -14.97 12.98 23.92
N ALA A 473 -15.82 12.02 24.29
CA ALA A 473 -16.92 12.22 25.24
C ALA A 473 -16.41 12.60 26.63
N GLN A 474 -15.27 12.05 27.06
CA GLN A 474 -14.60 12.42 28.30
C GLN A 474 -14.01 13.83 28.23
N ALA A 475 -13.32 14.18 27.14
CA ALA A 475 -12.73 15.50 26.92
C ALA A 475 -13.79 16.62 26.94
N LEU A 476 -14.94 16.38 26.33
CA LEU A 476 -16.06 17.34 26.22
C LEU A 476 -16.81 17.59 27.55
N ARG A 477 -16.51 16.86 28.63
CA ARG A 477 -17.04 17.16 29.97
C ARG A 477 -16.40 18.40 30.60
N ARG A 478 -15.23 18.80 30.10
CA ARG A 478 -14.51 20.02 30.49
C ARG A 478 -14.74 21.09 29.42
N GLU A 479 -14.56 22.35 29.79
CA GLU A 479 -14.52 23.43 28.82
C GLU A 479 -13.26 23.30 27.96
N GLN A 480 -13.42 23.48 26.65
CA GLN A 480 -12.35 23.33 25.66
C GLN A 480 -12.35 24.55 24.76
N PRO A 481 -11.18 25.01 24.27
CA PRO A 481 -11.12 26.03 23.22
C PRO A 481 -11.96 25.62 22.02
N ASP A 482 -12.59 26.59 21.34
CA ASP A 482 -13.56 26.32 20.27
C ASP A 482 -13.00 25.42 19.15
N ALA A 483 -11.74 25.62 18.75
CA ALA A 483 -11.07 24.77 17.75
C ALA A 483 -10.96 23.30 18.21
N ILE A 484 -10.49 23.05 19.43
CA ILE A 484 -10.37 21.69 19.98
C ILE A 484 -11.76 21.08 20.18
N ARG A 485 -12.71 21.86 20.70
CA ARG A 485 -14.10 21.43 20.88
C ARG A 485 -14.73 21.00 19.55
N ALA A 486 -14.50 21.78 18.48
CA ALA A 486 -14.97 21.46 17.14
C ALA A 486 -14.41 20.13 16.63
N ARG A 487 -13.09 19.93 16.73
CA ARG A 487 -12.41 18.68 16.32
C ARG A 487 -12.91 17.46 17.08
N LEU A 488 -13.10 17.58 18.40
CA LEU A 488 -13.66 16.51 19.23
C LEU A 488 -15.10 16.18 18.82
N LEU A 489 -15.95 17.18 18.57
CA LEU A 489 -17.32 16.96 18.10
C LEU A 489 -17.36 16.34 16.70
N ALA A 490 -16.43 16.72 15.82
CA ALA A 490 -16.29 16.12 14.48
C ALA A 490 -15.96 14.63 14.57
N GLN A 491 -14.99 14.23 15.38
CA GLN A 491 -14.64 12.82 15.59
C GLN A 491 -15.82 12.02 16.17
N ARG A 492 -16.53 12.58 17.15
CA ARG A 492 -17.74 11.93 17.69
C ARG A 492 -18.84 11.79 16.66
N ALA A 493 -19.04 12.80 15.82
CA ALA A 493 -20.04 12.73 14.76
C ALA A 493 -19.75 11.57 13.79
N ILE A 494 -18.49 11.35 13.43
CA ILE A 494 -18.07 10.21 12.60
C ILE A 494 -18.31 8.89 13.34
N ALA A 495 -17.99 8.82 14.63
CA ALA A 495 -18.21 7.62 15.42
C ALA A 495 -19.68 7.23 15.58
N MET A 496 -20.57 8.22 15.61
CA MET A 496 -22.02 8.05 15.74
C MET A 496 -22.74 7.64 14.45
N VAL A 497 -21.99 7.20 13.42
CA VAL A 497 -22.52 6.63 12.17
C VAL A 497 -22.56 5.09 12.21
N GLY A 498 -21.84 4.45 13.12
CA GLY A 498 -21.70 2.99 13.18
C GLY A 498 -22.97 2.21 13.56
N PRO A 499 -22.97 0.87 13.45
CA PRO A 499 -24.12 0.04 13.82
C PRO A 499 -24.56 0.26 15.28
N GLY A 500 -25.87 0.44 15.51
CA GLY A 500 -26.44 0.63 16.86
C GLY A 500 -26.37 2.06 17.41
N THR A 501 -25.93 3.03 16.61
CA THR A 501 -25.82 4.45 16.98
C THR A 501 -27.00 5.28 16.44
N SER A 502 -26.96 6.61 16.64
CA SER A 502 -28.00 7.55 16.20
C SER A 502 -27.45 8.49 15.11
N PRO A 503 -27.73 8.23 13.82
CA PRO A 503 -27.34 9.12 12.72
C PRO A 503 -27.96 10.52 12.81
N GLY A 504 -29.09 10.65 13.51
CA GLY A 504 -29.67 11.96 13.84
C GLY A 504 -28.72 12.78 14.72
N LEU A 505 -28.22 12.17 15.79
CA LEU A 505 -27.23 12.79 16.67
C LEU A 505 -25.90 13.05 15.95
N ALA A 506 -25.46 12.14 15.08
CA ALA A 506 -24.27 12.36 14.25
C ALA A 506 -24.37 13.65 13.41
N ARG A 507 -25.52 13.89 12.76
CA ARG A 507 -25.77 15.12 11.99
C ARG A 507 -25.83 16.38 12.87
N GLU A 508 -26.37 16.29 14.07
CA GLU A 508 -26.40 17.41 15.02
C GLU A 508 -25.00 17.77 15.50
N LEU A 509 -24.20 16.75 15.87
CA LEU A 509 -22.82 16.93 16.29
C LEU A 509 -21.95 17.49 15.16
N SER A 510 -22.10 17.00 13.92
CA SER A 510 -21.32 17.51 12.79
C SER A 510 -21.66 18.96 12.44
N ALA A 511 -22.93 19.36 12.57
CA ALA A 511 -23.35 20.75 12.38
C ALA A 511 -22.74 21.67 13.45
N GLN A 512 -22.76 21.24 14.72
CA GLN A 512 -22.15 22.01 15.82
C GLN A 512 -20.63 22.10 15.67
N ALA A 513 -19.97 21.01 15.28
CA ALA A 513 -18.54 20.96 15.02
C ALA A 513 -18.14 21.98 13.94
N LEU A 514 -18.85 21.96 12.80
CA LEU A 514 -18.58 22.89 11.70
C LEU A 514 -18.79 24.36 12.14
N ALA A 515 -19.88 24.68 12.82
CA ALA A 515 -20.15 26.05 13.28
C ALA A 515 -19.08 26.57 14.26
N LEU A 516 -18.61 25.72 15.19
CA LEU A 516 -17.53 26.09 16.11
C LEU A 516 -16.18 26.25 15.40
N ALA A 517 -15.89 25.39 14.43
CA ALA A 517 -14.68 25.51 13.63
C ALA A 517 -14.65 26.80 12.79
N GLU A 518 -15.80 27.22 12.26
CA GLU A 518 -15.94 28.49 11.57
C GLU A 518 -15.68 29.68 12.50
N ALA A 519 -16.21 29.61 13.72
CA ALA A 519 -16.03 30.66 14.71
C ALA A 519 -14.59 30.75 15.22
N SER A 520 -13.87 29.63 15.31
CA SER A 520 -12.47 29.62 15.78
C SER A 520 -11.49 30.15 14.73
N GLY A 521 -11.81 30.05 13.44
CA GLY A 521 -10.92 30.43 12.34
C GLY A 521 -9.71 29.49 12.16
N ASP A 522 -9.70 28.34 12.85
CA ASP A 522 -8.63 27.34 12.78
C ASP A 522 -8.81 26.45 11.53
N PRO A 523 -7.84 26.41 10.59
CA PRO A 523 -7.98 25.67 9.34
C PRO A 523 -8.17 24.16 9.52
N ASP A 524 -7.49 23.55 10.50
CA ASP A 524 -7.57 22.11 10.76
C ASP A 524 -8.92 21.74 11.40
N ALA A 525 -9.40 22.54 12.35
CA ALA A 525 -10.74 22.37 12.92
C ALA A 525 -11.82 22.52 11.84
N LEU A 526 -11.64 23.47 10.91
CA LEU A 526 -12.56 23.65 9.80
C LEU A 526 -12.55 22.45 8.87
N MET A 527 -11.39 21.90 8.55
CA MET A 527 -11.27 20.69 7.74
C MET A 527 -11.94 19.48 8.41
N ASP A 528 -11.71 19.26 9.71
CA ASP A 528 -12.35 18.19 10.50
C ASP A 528 -13.87 18.36 10.55
N GLY A 529 -14.35 19.59 10.76
CA GLY A 529 -15.78 19.94 10.76
C GLY A 529 -16.44 19.70 9.40
N LEU A 530 -15.78 20.09 8.31
CA LEU A 530 -16.24 19.82 6.94
C LEU A 530 -16.30 18.32 6.65
N HIS A 531 -15.28 17.56 7.06
CA HIS A 531 -15.24 16.11 6.91
C HIS A 531 -16.42 15.43 7.62
N ALA A 532 -16.58 15.70 8.91
CA ALA A 532 -17.68 15.12 9.69
C ALA A 532 -19.04 15.52 9.11
N ARG A 533 -19.20 16.78 8.67
CA ARG A 533 -20.45 17.25 8.07
C ARG A 533 -20.71 16.57 6.73
N HIS A 534 -19.71 16.44 5.87
CA HIS A 534 -19.84 15.71 4.60
C HIS A 534 -20.26 14.26 4.83
N PHE A 535 -19.54 13.55 5.71
CA PHE A 535 -19.75 12.13 5.97
C PHE A 535 -21.13 11.82 6.55
N THR A 536 -21.61 12.62 7.52
CA THR A 536 -22.93 12.43 8.14
C THR A 536 -24.12 12.76 7.21
N LEU A 537 -23.85 13.33 6.05
CA LEU A 537 -24.84 13.73 5.03
C LEU A 537 -24.80 12.88 3.76
N CYS A 538 -24.18 11.70 3.79
CA CYS A 538 -24.12 10.76 2.67
C CYS A 538 -25.50 10.17 2.29
N ALA A 539 -26.32 10.97 1.60
CA ALA A 539 -27.62 10.59 1.04
C ALA A 539 -28.04 11.57 -0.09
N PRO A 540 -28.94 11.17 -1.02
CA PRO A 540 -29.37 11.99 -2.16
C PRO A 540 -29.94 13.35 -1.77
N GLN A 541 -30.80 13.40 -0.75
CA GLN A 541 -31.47 14.63 -0.30
C GLN A 541 -30.51 15.70 0.24
N PHE A 542 -29.26 15.36 0.53
CA PHE A 542 -28.24 16.30 1.03
C PHE A 542 -27.18 16.65 -0.02
N LEU A 543 -27.35 16.24 -1.27
CA LEU A 543 -26.38 16.43 -2.36
C LEU A 543 -25.94 17.90 -2.50
N ALA A 544 -26.90 18.83 -2.49
CA ALA A 544 -26.62 20.25 -2.65
C ALA A 544 -25.75 20.82 -1.51
N GLU A 545 -25.95 20.34 -0.28
CA GLU A 545 -25.13 20.74 0.88
C GLU A 545 -23.74 20.10 0.80
N ARG A 546 -23.66 18.81 0.50
CA ARG A 546 -22.37 18.10 0.34
C ARG A 546 -21.50 18.72 -0.74
N ARG A 547 -22.06 19.11 -1.89
CA ARG A 547 -21.31 19.80 -2.96
C ARG A 547 -20.74 21.14 -2.48
N LYS A 548 -21.47 21.90 -1.64
CA LYS A 548 -20.96 23.15 -1.05
C LYS A 548 -19.81 22.90 -0.07
N ILE A 549 -19.96 21.88 0.79
CA ILE A 549 -18.93 21.47 1.76
C ILE A 549 -17.65 21.04 1.02
N ALA A 550 -17.79 20.21 -0.02
CA ALA A 550 -16.67 19.72 -0.81
C ALA A 550 -15.90 20.84 -1.53
N ARG A 551 -16.60 21.81 -2.13
CA ARG A 551 -15.95 23.00 -2.71
C ARG A 551 -15.17 23.80 -1.68
N ARG A 552 -15.76 24.00 -0.51
CA ARG A 552 -15.09 24.73 0.57
C ARG A 552 -13.84 24.00 1.07
N ALA A 553 -13.86 22.68 1.12
CA ALA A 553 -12.67 21.90 1.45
C ALA A 553 -11.56 22.07 0.38
N CYS A 554 -11.92 22.13 -0.91
CA CYS A 554 -10.96 22.48 -1.97
C CYS A 554 -10.43 23.91 -1.81
N ASP A 555 -11.28 24.88 -1.47
CA ASP A 555 -10.90 26.29 -1.31
C ASP A 555 -9.92 26.52 -0.15
N LEU A 556 -9.90 25.64 0.85
CA LEU A 556 -8.88 25.65 1.92
C LEU A 556 -7.48 25.32 1.41
N GLY A 557 -7.37 24.55 0.32
CA GLY A 557 -6.10 24.19 -0.30
C GLY A 557 -5.10 23.57 0.69
N GLU A 558 -3.91 24.17 0.76
CA GLU A 558 -2.80 23.76 1.62
C GLU A 558 -2.73 24.55 2.94
N THR A 559 -3.78 25.31 3.27
CA THR A 559 -3.84 26.10 4.52
C THR A 559 -3.86 25.22 5.77
N PRO A 560 -4.59 24.08 5.82
CA PRO A 560 -4.51 23.13 6.93
C PRO A 560 -3.15 22.44 6.97
N GLU A 561 -2.64 22.15 8.17
CA GLU A 561 -1.41 21.36 8.34
C GLU A 561 -1.66 19.86 8.04
N GLN A 562 -2.93 19.47 7.92
CA GLN A 562 -3.33 18.11 7.54
C GLN A 562 -2.89 17.76 6.09
N PRO A 563 -2.01 16.75 5.89
CA PRO A 563 -1.39 16.45 4.60
C PRO A 563 -2.37 16.09 3.46
N LEU A 564 -3.58 15.65 3.81
CA LEU A 564 -4.59 15.15 2.88
C LEU A 564 -5.80 16.07 2.71
N ALA A 565 -5.82 17.25 3.33
CA ALA A 565 -7.00 18.13 3.32
C ALA A 565 -7.48 18.45 1.90
N ALA A 566 -6.57 18.86 1.02
CA ALA A 566 -6.87 19.16 -0.37
C ALA A 566 -7.38 17.95 -1.17
N LEU A 567 -6.83 16.75 -0.92
CA LEU A 567 -7.27 15.51 -1.56
C LEU A 567 -8.74 15.22 -1.28
N TRP A 568 -9.15 15.31 -0.01
CA TRP A 568 -10.51 14.99 0.41
C TRP A 568 -11.57 15.85 -0.25
N GLY A 569 -11.32 17.15 -0.39
CA GLY A 569 -12.22 18.05 -1.12
C GLY A 569 -12.49 17.57 -2.55
N HIS A 570 -11.44 17.20 -3.30
CA HIS A 570 -11.59 16.71 -4.67
C HIS A 570 -12.31 15.36 -4.73
N VAL A 571 -12.02 14.43 -3.81
CA VAL A 571 -12.72 13.13 -3.75
C VAL A 571 -14.22 13.34 -3.53
N TRP A 572 -14.61 14.20 -2.59
CA TRP A 572 -16.01 14.50 -2.30
C TRP A 572 -16.73 15.22 -3.45
N LEU A 573 -16.02 16.08 -4.19
CA LEU A 573 -16.57 16.70 -5.40
C LEU A 573 -16.84 15.66 -6.48
N VAL A 574 -15.93 14.70 -6.70
CA VAL A 574 -16.17 13.61 -7.66
C VAL A 574 -17.41 12.81 -7.27
N ASP A 575 -17.58 12.48 -5.98
CA ASP A 575 -18.76 11.76 -5.50
C ASP A 575 -20.07 12.54 -5.75
N ALA A 576 -20.09 13.82 -5.40
CA ALA A 576 -21.25 14.68 -5.66
C ALA A 576 -21.52 14.87 -7.17
N ALA A 577 -20.46 14.91 -7.98
CA ALA A 577 -20.55 15.02 -9.42
C ALA A 577 -21.13 13.75 -10.05
N PHE A 578 -20.71 12.55 -9.61
CA PHE A 578 -21.36 11.31 -10.01
C PHE A 578 -22.85 11.32 -9.68
N GLN A 579 -23.23 11.71 -8.45
CA GLN A 579 -24.63 11.69 -8.03
C GLN A 579 -25.52 12.70 -8.77
N SER A 580 -24.94 13.85 -9.19
CA SER A 580 -25.64 14.85 -10.00
C SER A 580 -25.58 14.58 -11.51
N GLY A 581 -24.74 13.66 -11.95
CA GLY A 581 -24.52 13.35 -13.37
C GLY A 581 -23.65 14.36 -14.11
N ASP A 582 -22.84 15.15 -13.41
CA ASP A 582 -21.90 16.12 -13.97
C ASP A 582 -20.57 15.42 -14.31
N LEU A 583 -20.54 14.65 -15.41
CA LEU A 583 -19.35 13.88 -15.78
C LEU A 583 -18.15 14.74 -16.19
N ASP A 584 -18.39 15.98 -16.64
CA ASP A 584 -17.32 16.94 -16.89
C ASP A 584 -16.62 17.37 -15.59
N GLU A 585 -17.38 17.54 -14.49
CA GLU A 585 -16.82 17.73 -13.16
C GLU A 585 -16.11 16.48 -12.66
N VAL A 586 -16.67 15.27 -12.84
CA VAL A 586 -15.98 14.01 -12.50
C VAL A 586 -14.59 13.96 -13.15
N GLU A 587 -14.49 14.17 -14.46
CA GLU A 587 -13.23 14.09 -15.20
C GLU A 587 -12.26 15.22 -14.82
N ARG A 588 -12.77 16.41 -14.49
CA ARG A 588 -11.94 17.54 -14.06
C ARG A 588 -11.34 17.29 -12.69
N GLU A 589 -12.13 16.85 -11.73
CA GLU A 589 -11.68 16.67 -10.34
C GLU A 589 -10.81 15.41 -10.19
N ILE A 590 -11.08 14.31 -10.92
CA ILE A 590 -10.14 13.17 -10.98
C ILE A 590 -8.76 13.63 -11.46
N ARG A 591 -8.69 14.50 -12.47
CA ARG A 591 -7.40 15.06 -12.93
C ARG A 591 -6.70 15.91 -11.87
N GLN A 592 -7.43 16.58 -10.98
CA GLN A 592 -6.81 17.28 -9.84
C GLN A 592 -6.24 16.29 -8.82
N ILE A 593 -6.94 15.19 -8.55
CA ILE A 593 -6.43 14.11 -7.70
C ILE A 593 -5.17 13.49 -8.33
N GLU A 594 -5.16 13.22 -9.63
CA GLU A 594 -3.98 12.70 -10.36
C GLU A 594 -2.79 13.66 -10.29
N ARG A 595 -3.03 14.98 -10.43
CA ARG A 595 -1.97 16.00 -10.26
C ARG A 595 -1.45 16.07 -8.84
N PHE A 596 -2.34 16.02 -7.85
CA PHE A 596 -1.97 15.96 -6.45
C PHE A 596 -1.10 14.73 -6.19
N ALA A 597 -1.53 13.56 -6.70
CA ALA A 597 -0.82 12.30 -6.58
C ALA A 597 0.56 12.34 -7.26
N ALA A 598 0.66 12.89 -8.47
CA ALA A 598 1.92 12.98 -9.21
C ALA A 598 2.91 13.98 -8.59
N THR A 599 2.43 15.16 -8.16
CA THR A 599 3.30 16.21 -7.59
C THR A 599 3.89 15.78 -6.25
N ARG A 600 3.14 15.00 -5.48
CA ARG A 600 3.52 14.55 -4.12
C ARG A 600 3.89 13.08 -4.05
N GLN A 601 4.00 12.38 -5.18
CA GLN A 601 4.19 10.92 -5.23
C GLN A 601 3.28 10.14 -4.25
N HIS A 602 2.02 10.60 -4.10
CA HIS A 602 1.16 10.17 -3.00
C HIS A 602 0.33 8.94 -3.39
N ALA A 603 0.71 7.75 -2.92
CA ALA A 603 0.08 6.51 -3.35
C ALA A 603 -1.39 6.34 -2.90
N LEU A 604 -1.82 6.86 -1.73
CA LEU A 604 -3.26 6.94 -1.39
C LEU A 604 -4.08 7.80 -2.38
N ALA A 605 -3.53 8.90 -2.88
CA ALA A 605 -4.21 9.72 -3.88
C ALA A 605 -4.31 8.97 -5.23
N TRP A 606 -3.26 8.24 -5.63
CA TRP A 606 -3.32 7.33 -6.78
C TRP A 606 -4.36 6.23 -6.61
N TRP A 607 -4.49 5.68 -5.41
CA TRP A 607 -5.53 4.70 -5.09
C TRP A 607 -6.93 5.28 -5.30
N HIS A 608 -7.21 6.47 -4.77
CA HIS A 608 -8.50 7.16 -5.01
C HIS A 608 -8.73 7.46 -6.49
N ALA A 609 -7.74 8.04 -7.18
CA ALA A 609 -7.86 8.38 -8.60
C ALA A 609 -8.17 7.14 -9.45
N THR A 610 -7.41 6.06 -9.28
CA THR A 610 -7.56 4.83 -10.08
C THR A 610 -8.90 4.15 -9.81
N ARG A 611 -9.37 4.15 -8.55
CA ARG A 611 -10.71 3.65 -8.18
C ARG A 611 -11.82 4.47 -8.84
N LEU A 612 -11.75 5.79 -8.77
CA LEU A 612 -12.76 6.68 -9.37
C LEU A 612 -12.77 6.58 -10.90
N ARG A 613 -11.59 6.37 -11.52
CA ARG A 613 -11.47 6.04 -12.95
C ARG A 613 -12.15 4.71 -13.28
N ALA A 614 -11.99 3.68 -12.45
CA ALA A 614 -12.65 2.39 -12.64
C ALA A 614 -14.18 2.53 -12.56
N THR A 615 -14.68 3.32 -11.62
CA THR A 615 -16.11 3.66 -11.50
C THR A 615 -16.63 4.37 -12.74
N HIS A 616 -15.91 5.39 -13.23
CA HIS A 616 -16.28 6.12 -14.43
C HIS A 616 -16.31 5.21 -15.67
N ALA A 617 -15.28 4.38 -15.86
CA ALA A 617 -15.18 3.44 -16.98
C ALA A 617 -16.37 2.47 -17.02
N ALA A 618 -16.71 1.86 -15.87
CA ALA A 618 -17.88 0.99 -15.78
C ALA A 618 -19.20 1.72 -16.08
N LEU A 619 -19.36 2.96 -15.60
CA LEU A 619 -20.56 3.77 -15.83
C LEU A 619 -20.81 4.01 -17.33
N ILE A 620 -19.77 4.35 -18.08
CA ILE A 620 -19.86 4.60 -19.54
C ILE A 620 -19.78 3.31 -20.39
N GLY A 621 -19.66 2.14 -19.76
CA GLY A 621 -19.68 0.84 -20.41
C GLY A 621 -18.33 0.35 -20.95
N ASP A 622 -17.21 0.88 -20.46
CA ASP A 622 -15.87 0.34 -20.70
C ASP A 622 -15.49 -0.62 -19.57
N ILE A 623 -16.09 -1.83 -19.60
CA ILE A 623 -15.99 -2.83 -18.52
C ILE A 623 -14.57 -3.37 -18.39
N GLU A 624 -13.90 -3.65 -19.53
CA GLU A 624 -12.54 -4.17 -19.55
C GLU A 624 -11.57 -3.17 -18.91
N ARG A 625 -11.63 -1.90 -19.33
CA ARG A 625 -10.80 -0.85 -18.72
C ARG A 625 -11.10 -0.66 -17.24
N GLY A 626 -12.37 -0.73 -16.85
CA GLY A 626 -12.78 -0.68 -15.45
C GLY A 626 -12.14 -1.78 -14.60
N GLN A 627 -12.09 -3.01 -15.11
CA GLN A 627 -11.44 -4.15 -14.44
C GLN A 627 -9.92 -3.98 -14.35
N GLU A 628 -9.25 -3.53 -15.41
CA GLU A 628 -7.82 -3.22 -15.39
C GLU A 628 -7.47 -2.19 -14.31
N LEU A 629 -8.25 -1.12 -14.23
CA LEU A 629 -8.08 -0.06 -13.24
C LEU A 629 -8.36 -0.55 -11.82
N ASN A 630 -9.38 -1.40 -11.63
CA ASN A 630 -9.64 -2.01 -10.34
C ASN A 630 -8.48 -2.92 -9.89
N GLU A 631 -7.87 -3.66 -10.81
CA GLU A 631 -6.69 -4.49 -10.51
C GLU A 631 -5.45 -3.65 -10.20
N ALA A 632 -5.23 -2.55 -10.93
CA ALA A 632 -4.19 -1.57 -10.61
C ALA A 632 -4.42 -0.94 -9.22
N THR A 633 -5.67 -0.60 -8.89
CA THR A 633 -6.07 -0.08 -7.58
C THR A 633 -5.74 -1.07 -6.47
N ARG A 634 -6.02 -2.37 -6.67
CA ARG A 634 -5.67 -3.44 -5.73
C ARG A 634 -4.17 -3.49 -5.48
N LYS A 635 -3.36 -3.50 -6.55
CA LYS A 635 -1.89 -3.48 -6.41
C LYS A 635 -1.40 -2.27 -5.61
N ILE A 636 -1.97 -1.08 -5.83
CA ILE A 636 -1.64 0.10 -5.03
C ILE A 636 -2.05 -0.11 -3.56
N ALA A 637 -3.25 -0.64 -3.30
CA ALA A 637 -3.72 -0.91 -1.94
C ALA A 637 -2.84 -1.92 -1.19
N THR A 638 -2.40 -3.01 -1.85
CA THR A 638 -1.46 -3.99 -1.26
C THR A 638 -0.15 -3.33 -0.86
N ARG A 639 0.34 -2.43 -1.72
CA ARG A 639 1.59 -1.70 -1.50
C ARG A 639 1.52 -0.76 -0.29
N ILE A 640 0.34 -0.19 0.00
CA ILE A 640 0.16 0.83 1.05
C ILE A 640 -0.56 0.30 2.30
N ASP A 641 -0.71 -1.03 2.41
CA ASP A 641 -1.32 -1.78 3.54
C ASP A 641 -2.66 -1.19 4.02
N ILE A 642 -3.52 -0.80 3.08
CA ILE A 642 -4.88 -0.42 3.42
C ILE A 642 -5.67 -1.71 3.71
N HIS A 643 -5.96 -1.97 4.98
CA HIS A 643 -6.74 -3.15 5.42
C HIS A 643 -8.13 -3.29 4.75
N ALA A 644 -8.66 -2.21 4.14
CA ALA A 644 -9.89 -2.25 3.33
C ALA A 644 -9.70 -2.85 1.91
N GLU A 645 -8.48 -3.26 1.53
CA GLU A 645 -8.10 -3.73 0.19
C GLU A 645 -9.01 -4.86 -0.32
N GLY A 646 -9.26 -5.89 0.50
CA GLY A 646 -10.10 -7.01 0.11
C GLY A 646 -11.53 -6.55 -0.18
N GLY A 647 -12.15 -5.86 0.77
CA GLY A 647 -13.57 -5.50 0.71
C GLY A 647 -13.94 -4.66 -0.52
N LEU A 648 -13.19 -3.59 -0.80
CA LEU A 648 -13.54 -2.67 -1.89
C LEU A 648 -13.25 -3.25 -3.28
N TYR A 649 -12.15 -4.00 -3.44
CA TYR A 649 -11.84 -4.69 -4.69
C TYR A 649 -12.94 -5.69 -5.07
N TYR A 650 -13.37 -6.52 -4.10
CA TYR A 650 -14.43 -7.51 -4.34
C TYR A 650 -15.80 -6.85 -4.46
N ALA A 651 -16.06 -5.73 -3.77
CA ALA A 651 -17.29 -4.96 -3.97
C ALA A 651 -17.42 -4.48 -5.43
N TYR A 652 -16.35 -3.95 -6.03
CA TYR A 652 -16.36 -3.57 -7.45
C TYR A 652 -16.62 -4.78 -8.37
N ARG A 653 -15.89 -5.88 -8.17
CA ARG A 653 -16.08 -7.11 -8.97
C ARG A 653 -17.49 -7.66 -8.85
N HIS A 654 -18.05 -7.65 -7.66
CA HIS A 654 -19.43 -8.06 -7.41
C HIS A 654 -20.43 -7.19 -8.19
N GLN A 655 -20.24 -5.87 -8.22
CA GLN A 655 -21.09 -4.96 -9.00
C GLN A 655 -20.99 -5.24 -10.52
N ILE A 656 -19.80 -5.55 -11.02
CA ILE A 656 -19.63 -5.97 -12.43
C ILE A 656 -20.32 -7.31 -12.71
N ALA A 657 -20.22 -8.28 -11.80
CA ALA A 657 -20.91 -9.57 -11.92
C ALA A 657 -22.44 -9.40 -11.93
N LEU A 658 -22.98 -8.51 -11.09
CA LEU A 658 -24.38 -8.12 -11.10
C LEU A 658 -24.80 -7.47 -12.41
N LEU A 659 -23.99 -6.54 -12.92
CA LEU A 659 -24.26 -5.84 -14.18
C LEU A 659 -24.32 -6.82 -15.36
N ARG A 660 -23.38 -7.76 -15.43
CA ARG A 660 -23.35 -8.81 -16.47
C ARG A 660 -24.38 -9.91 -16.23
N GLY A 661 -24.81 -10.09 -14.98
CA GLY A 661 -25.71 -11.12 -14.49
C GLY A 661 -25.13 -12.53 -14.58
N VAL A 662 -23.80 -12.66 -14.52
CA VAL A 662 -23.07 -13.94 -14.54
C VAL A 662 -21.90 -13.89 -13.57
N LEU A 663 -21.64 -15.02 -12.92
CA LEU A 663 -20.48 -15.24 -12.06
C LEU A 663 -20.09 -16.71 -12.14
N ASP A 664 -18.81 -17.00 -12.38
CA ASP A 664 -18.31 -18.37 -12.33
C ASP A 664 -18.53 -18.95 -10.93
N LYS A 665 -18.90 -20.23 -10.83
CA LYS A 665 -19.15 -20.89 -9.56
C LYS A 665 -17.89 -20.91 -8.69
N ASP A 666 -16.72 -21.15 -9.27
CA ASP A 666 -15.46 -21.20 -8.50
C ASP A 666 -15.07 -19.79 -8.00
N GLU A 667 -15.24 -18.78 -8.86
CA GLU A 667 -15.06 -17.37 -8.49
C GLU A 667 -16.05 -16.93 -7.40
N GLY A 668 -17.32 -17.32 -7.52
CA GLY A 668 -18.35 -17.02 -6.52
C GLY A 668 -18.06 -17.70 -5.18
N GLN A 669 -17.59 -18.94 -5.18
CA GLN A 669 -17.16 -19.64 -3.95
C GLN A 669 -15.93 -18.98 -3.31
N MET A 670 -14.99 -18.47 -4.12
CA MET A 670 -13.88 -17.67 -3.62
C MET A 670 -14.38 -16.37 -2.98
N MET A 671 -15.27 -15.64 -3.65
CA MET A 671 -15.82 -14.39 -3.13
C MET A 671 -16.61 -14.60 -1.83
N LEU A 672 -17.41 -15.66 -1.72
CA LEU A 672 -18.13 -16.02 -0.50
C LEU A 672 -17.19 -16.27 0.70
N ARG A 673 -16.05 -16.92 0.48
CA ARG A 673 -15.04 -17.13 1.55
C ARG A 673 -14.48 -15.81 2.06
N ILE A 674 -14.17 -14.88 1.15
CA ILE A 674 -13.60 -13.58 1.51
C ILE A 674 -14.65 -12.71 2.20
N LEU A 675 -15.89 -12.68 1.71
CA LEU A 675 -16.98 -11.95 2.34
C LEU A 675 -17.30 -12.47 3.75
N ALA A 676 -17.05 -13.75 4.03
CA ALA A 676 -17.21 -14.32 5.38
C ALA A 676 -16.17 -13.80 6.38
N GLU A 677 -15.00 -13.36 5.92
CA GLU A 677 -13.94 -12.79 6.77
C GLU A 677 -14.25 -11.35 7.22
N ILE A 678 -15.02 -10.59 6.41
CA ILE A 678 -15.40 -9.18 6.65
C ILE A 678 -16.89 -9.00 7.01
N ARG A 679 -17.41 -9.95 7.79
CA ARG A 679 -18.84 -10.10 8.11
C ARG A 679 -19.45 -9.01 8.99
N ASP A 680 -18.64 -8.08 9.49
CA ASP A 680 -19.03 -6.91 10.26
C ASP A 680 -19.54 -5.74 9.38
N VAL A 681 -19.18 -5.74 8.09
CA VAL A 681 -19.58 -4.71 7.13
C VAL A 681 -20.93 -5.04 6.47
N LEU A 682 -21.95 -4.18 6.65
CA LEU A 682 -23.31 -4.41 6.13
C LEU A 682 -23.35 -4.69 4.61
N LEU A 683 -22.66 -3.88 3.80
CA LEU A 683 -22.63 -4.06 2.35
C LEU A 683 -21.98 -5.39 1.94
N ALA A 684 -20.92 -5.83 2.62
CA ALA A 684 -20.28 -7.12 2.36
C ALA A 684 -21.25 -8.28 2.64
N ARG A 685 -22.04 -8.20 3.72
CA ARG A 685 -23.07 -9.19 4.05
C ARG A 685 -24.20 -9.23 3.02
N LEU A 686 -24.58 -8.08 2.45
CA LEU A 686 -25.57 -8.00 1.38
C LEU A 686 -25.08 -8.59 0.06
N CYS A 687 -23.76 -8.62 -0.19
CA CYS A 687 -23.19 -9.33 -1.34
C CYS A 687 -23.44 -10.84 -1.28
N ILE A 688 -23.53 -11.44 -0.08
CA ILE A 688 -23.65 -12.90 0.10
C ILE A 688 -24.91 -13.49 -0.59
N PRO A 689 -26.14 -13.05 -0.28
CA PRO A 689 -27.34 -13.60 -0.94
C PRO A 689 -27.34 -13.34 -2.45
N MET A 690 -26.84 -12.19 -2.89
CA MET A 690 -26.75 -11.85 -4.32
C MET A 690 -25.73 -12.74 -5.05
N THR A 691 -24.61 -13.07 -4.40
CA THR A 691 -23.59 -13.99 -4.93
C THR A 691 -24.15 -15.40 -5.09
N TYR A 692 -24.87 -15.91 -4.08
CA TYR A 692 -25.56 -17.20 -4.19
C TYR A 692 -26.57 -17.21 -5.35
N ALA A 693 -27.33 -16.12 -5.53
CA ALA A 693 -28.27 -16.00 -6.64
C ALA A 693 -27.55 -15.98 -8.01
N LEU A 694 -26.40 -15.29 -8.13
CA LEU A 694 -25.60 -15.24 -9.36
C LEU A 694 -25.04 -16.60 -9.77
N ILE A 695 -24.61 -17.44 -8.81
CA ILE A 695 -24.12 -18.80 -9.09
C ILE A 695 -25.25 -19.84 -9.20
N GLY A 696 -26.51 -19.41 -9.07
CA GLY A 696 -27.71 -20.25 -9.23
C GLY A 696 -28.17 -21.02 -7.99
N ASP A 697 -27.58 -20.80 -6.82
CA ASP A 697 -28.03 -21.41 -5.56
C ASP A 697 -29.10 -20.54 -4.87
N LEU A 698 -30.32 -20.61 -5.41
CA LEU A 698 -31.44 -19.81 -4.92
C LEU A 698 -31.88 -20.18 -3.50
N ALA A 699 -31.60 -21.41 -3.04
CA ALA A 699 -31.97 -21.84 -1.69
C ALA A 699 -31.11 -21.13 -0.64
N SER A 700 -29.79 -21.14 -0.82
CA SER A 700 -28.85 -20.42 0.04
C SER A 700 -29.03 -18.91 -0.06
N ALA A 701 -29.35 -18.39 -1.24
CA ALA A 701 -29.65 -16.97 -1.43
C ALA A 701 -30.86 -16.53 -0.59
N ARG A 702 -31.98 -17.27 -0.63
CA ARG A 702 -33.17 -16.96 0.17
C ARG A 702 -32.88 -17.07 1.67
N ALA A 703 -32.20 -18.13 2.10
CA ALA A 703 -31.89 -18.35 3.51
C ALA A 703 -31.01 -17.22 4.10
N THR A 704 -30.02 -16.74 3.34
CA THR A 704 -29.14 -15.65 3.78
C THR A 704 -29.77 -14.27 3.61
N PHE A 705 -30.75 -14.10 2.71
CA PHE A 705 -31.45 -12.84 2.51
C PHE A 705 -32.47 -12.51 3.61
N GLU A 706 -32.98 -13.52 4.32
CA GLU A 706 -34.05 -13.37 5.33
C GLU A 706 -33.75 -12.29 6.39
N GLU A 707 -32.48 -12.15 6.78
CA GLU A 707 -32.07 -11.13 7.75
C GLU A 707 -32.37 -9.70 7.28
N PHE A 708 -32.33 -9.42 5.97
CA PHE A 708 -32.39 -8.06 5.44
C PHE A 708 -33.81 -7.60 5.09
N ARG A 709 -34.79 -8.50 5.02
CA ARG A 709 -36.17 -8.21 4.56
C ARG A 709 -36.86 -7.09 5.34
N HIS A 710 -36.54 -6.97 6.63
CA HIS A 710 -37.15 -5.99 7.52
C HIS A 710 -36.38 -4.65 7.60
N LEU A 711 -35.19 -4.57 7.00
CA LEU A 711 -34.34 -3.38 7.09
C LEU A 711 -34.87 -2.15 6.35
N PRO A 712 -35.57 -2.23 5.19
CA PRO A 712 -36.04 -1.03 4.50
C PRO A 712 -36.85 -0.08 5.39
N ALA A 713 -37.64 -0.62 6.33
CA ALA A 713 -38.44 0.18 7.27
C ALA A 713 -37.65 0.68 8.50
N LYS A 714 -36.47 0.13 8.79
CA LYS A 714 -35.69 0.43 10.00
C LYS A 714 -34.38 1.16 9.72
N LEU A 715 -33.87 1.09 8.49
CA LEU A 715 -32.57 1.64 8.14
C LEU A 715 -32.61 3.16 8.19
N GLN A 716 -31.80 3.74 9.06
CA GLN A 716 -31.68 5.17 9.22
C GLN A 716 -30.72 5.75 8.19
N ILE A 717 -30.98 7.00 7.77
CA ILE A 717 -30.15 7.70 6.79
C ILE A 717 -28.76 7.98 7.39
N ALA A 718 -27.76 7.30 6.85
CA ALA A 718 -26.34 7.34 7.20
C ALA A 718 -25.49 6.96 5.95
N PRO A 719 -24.15 7.12 5.96
CA PRO A 719 -23.28 6.48 4.98
C PRO A 719 -23.70 5.06 4.63
N GLN A 720 -23.66 4.72 3.34
CA GLN A 720 -24.07 3.43 2.79
C GLN A 720 -25.59 3.14 2.81
N TRP A 721 -26.43 4.02 3.35
CA TRP A 721 -27.89 3.83 3.39
C TRP A 721 -28.50 3.59 2.00
N SER A 722 -28.16 4.44 1.02
CA SER A 722 -28.66 4.32 -0.36
C SER A 722 -28.17 3.04 -1.03
N ALA A 723 -26.88 2.72 -0.87
CA ALA A 723 -26.27 1.50 -1.41
C ALA A 723 -26.89 0.24 -0.80
N ALA A 724 -27.14 0.23 0.51
CA ALA A 724 -27.76 -0.90 1.19
C ALA A 724 -29.20 -1.12 0.71
N LEU A 725 -30.01 -0.06 0.62
CA LEU A 725 -31.38 -0.17 0.09
C LEU A 725 -31.39 -0.59 -1.38
N GLN A 726 -30.46 -0.11 -2.18
CA GLN A 726 -30.28 -0.54 -3.56
C GLN A 726 -30.02 -2.05 -3.65
N MET A 727 -29.08 -2.56 -2.84
CA MET A 727 -28.74 -3.99 -2.85
C MET A 727 -29.88 -4.85 -2.31
N ILE A 728 -30.60 -4.39 -1.28
CA ILE A 728 -31.80 -5.07 -0.76
C ILE A 728 -32.88 -5.15 -1.85
N GLY A 729 -33.17 -4.03 -2.52
CA GLY A 729 -34.14 -4.00 -3.62
C GLY A 729 -33.73 -4.89 -4.79
N GLY A 730 -32.46 -4.84 -5.20
CA GLY A 730 -31.92 -5.70 -6.25
C GLY A 730 -32.00 -7.19 -5.90
N ALA A 731 -31.63 -7.56 -4.68
CA ALA A 731 -31.75 -8.94 -4.19
C ALA A 731 -33.23 -9.39 -4.14
N ALA A 732 -34.14 -8.53 -3.68
CA ALA A 732 -35.58 -8.83 -3.68
C ALA A 732 -36.11 -9.10 -5.09
N ILE A 733 -35.70 -8.30 -6.09
CA ILE A 733 -36.05 -8.53 -7.51
C ILE A 733 -35.48 -9.86 -8.01
N MET A 734 -34.19 -10.16 -7.73
CA MET A 734 -33.55 -11.41 -8.14
C MET A 734 -34.20 -12.67 -7.54
N LEU A 735 -34.80 -12.54 -6.36
CA LEU A 735 -35.42 -13.63 -5.60
C LEU A 735 -36.94 -13.64 -5.71
N ASP A 736 -37.55 -12.78 -6.54
CA ASP A 736 -39.00 -12.64 -6.66
C ASP A 736 -39.71 -12.37 -5.29
N ASP A 737 -39.05 -11.65 -4.37
CA ASP A 737 -39.64 -11.26 -3.07
C ASP A 737 -40.35 -9.91 -3.21
N THR A 738 -41.65 -9.98 -3.55
CA THR A 738 -42.48 -8.80 -3.80
C THR A 738 -42.69 -7.94 -2.56
N GLU A 739 -42.71 -8.53 -1.36
CA GLU A 739 -42.93 -7.80 -0.10
C GLU A 739 -41.74 -6.87 0.20
N THR A 740 -40.52 -7.40 0.11
CA THR A 740 -39.32 -6.59 0.32
C THR A 740 -39.14 -5.56 -0.81
N ALA A 741 -39.44 -5.91 -2.06
CA ALA A 741 -39.39 -4.98 -3.19
C ALA A 741 -40.37 -3.81 -3.00
N ASP A 742 -41.57 -4.08 -2.49
CA ASP A 742 -42.58 -3.06 -2.18
C ASP A 742 -42.12 -2.08 -1.09
N ALA A 743 -41.53 -2.61 -0.03
CA ALA A 743 -40.97 -1.80 1.05
C ALA A 743 -39.86 -0.86 0.55
N VAL A 744 -38.97 -1.35 -0.32
CA VAL A 744 -37.90 -0.52 -0.90
C VAL A 744 -38.46 0.50 -1.90
N TYR A 745 -39.47 0.14 -2.70
CA TYR A 745 -40.14 1.07 -3.62
C TYR A 745 -40.69 2.29 -2.87
N HIS A 746 -41.39 2.07 -1.76
CA HIS A 746 -41.98 3.14 -0.96
C HIS A 746 -40.94 4.09 -0.33
N VAL A 747 -39.70 3.63 -0.14
CA VAL A 747 -38.60 4.48 0.34
C VAL A 747 -38.01 5.33 -0.79
N PHE A 748 -37.81 4.77 -1.99
CA PHE A 748 -37.18 5.49 -3.10
C PHE A 748 -38.14 6.35 -3.92
N SER A 749 -39.40 5.94 -4.11
CA SER A 749 -40.35 6.63 -4.99
C SER A 749 -40.60 8.11 -4.66
N PRO A 750 -40.53 8.58 -3.40
CA PRO A 750 -40.71 9.99 -3.06
C PRO A 750 -39.44 10.84 -3.23
N LEU A 751 -38.27 10.23 -3.44
CA LEU A 751 -36.99 10.96 -3.54
C LEU A 751 -36.85 11.62 -4.91
N GLU A 752 -36.13 12.74 -4.95
CA GLU A 752 -35.75 13.34 -6.22
C GLU A 752 -34.84 12.39 -7.01
N PRO A 753 -35.08 12.21 -8.32
CA PRO A 753 -34.23 11.39 -9.18
C PRO A 753 -32.76 11.84 -9.17
N ASP A 754 -31.86 10.89 -9.01
CA ASP A 754 -30.41 11.09 -8.94
C ASP A 754 -29.67 9.95 -9.66
N TYR A 755 -28.34 9.94 -9.58
CA TYR A 755 -27.51 8.81 -10.01
C TYR A 755 -26.97 8.05 -8.80
N MET A 756 -27.19 6.74 -8.81
CA MET A 756 -27.01 5.87 -7.64
C MET A 756 -25.54 5.76 -7.24
N THR A 757 -25.16 6.59 -6.28
CA THR A 757 -23.89 6.61 -5.53
C THR A 757 -24.20 6.95 -4.07
N ASP A 758 -23.29 6.64 -3.15
CA ASP A 758 -23.54 6.74 -1.70
C ASP A 758 -22.84 7.93 -1.03
N GLY A 759 -22.04 8.72 -1.76
CA GLY A 759 -21.39 9.91 -1.23
C GLY A 759 -20.22 9.67 -0.28
N GLY A 760 -19.79 8.42 -0.07
CA GLY A 760 -18.74 8.02 0.86
C GLY A 760 -17.42 7.60 0.20
N GLY A 761 -17.11 8.09 -1.00
CA GLY A 761 -16.00 7.66 -1.82
C GLY A 761 -16.41 6.54 -2.77
N ALA A 762 -17.01 6.90 -3.91
CA ALA A 762 -17.68 6.01 -4.85
C ALA A 762 -16.80 4.82 -5.30
N VAL A 763 -17.27 3.61 -4.99
CA VAL A 763 -16.73 2.34 -5.52
C VAL A 763 -17.39 1.99 -6.84
N PHE A 764 -18.66 2.35 -7.02
CA PHE A 764 -19.43 2.04 -8.21
C PHE A 764 -20.58 3.03 -8.36
N CYS A 765 -21.00 3.33 -9.60
CA CYS A 765 -22.16 4.16 -9.90
C CYS A 765 -23.14 3.35 -10.75
N ALA A 766 -24.36 3.11 -10.24
CA ALA A 766 -25.32 2.20 -10.87
C ALA A 766 -26.34 2.89 -11.80
N GLY A 767 -25.93 4.02 -12.38
CA GLY A 767 -26.75 4.84 -13.26
C GLY A 767 -27.90 5.54 -12.53
N ALA A 768 -28.89 5.98 -13.29
CA ALA A 768 -30.02 6.76 -12.78
C ALA A 768 -30.95 5.91 -11.87
N SER A 769 -31.32 6.43 -10.70
CA SER A 769 -32.21 5.77 -9.74
C SER A 769 -33.61 5.42 -10.28
N PRO A 770 -34.23 6.17 -11.23
CA PRO A 770 -35.48 5.75 -11.87
C PRO A 770 -35.44 4.36 -12.50
N ARG A 771 -34.27 3.86 -12.93
CA ARG A 771 -34.14 2.48 -13.42
C ARG A 771 -34.54 1.47 -12.32
N LEU A 772 -33.96 1.59 -11.13
CA LEU A 772 -34.27 0.69 -10.02
C LEU A 772 -35.71 0.88 -9.54
N VAL A 773 -36.19 2.12 -9.43
CA VAL A 773 -37.58 2.39 -9.03
C VAL A 773 -38.56 1.76 -10.02
N GLY A 774 -38.26 1.81 -11.32
CA GLY A 774 -39.04 1.13 -12.36
C GLY A 774 -39.00 -0.39 -12.25
N GLU A 775 -37.84 -0.99 -11.95
CA GLU A 775 -37.71 -2.43 -11.70
C GLU A 775 -38.53 -2.90 -10.49
N LEU A 776 -38.49 -2.13 -9.39
CA LEU A 776 -39.28 -2.40 -8.18
C LEU A 776 -40.80 -2.24 -8.44
N ALA A 777 -41.19 -1.19 -9.16
CA ALA A 777 -42.58 -0.98 -9.57
C ALA A 777 -43.09 -2.13 -10.45
N LEU A 778 -42.27 -2.58 -11.41
CA LEU A 778 -42.61 -3.68 -12.30
C LEU A 778 -42.74 -5.01 -11.54
N ALA A 779 -41.83 -5.28 -10.59
CA ALA A 779 -41.87 -6.48 -9.74
C ALA A 779 -43.11 -6.54 -8.85
N THR A 780 -43.63 -5.38 -8.44
CA THR A 780 -44.82 -5.24 -7.58
C THR A 780 -46.12 -5.04 -8.36
N GLY A 781 -46.09 -5.09 -9.70
CA GLY A 781 -47.28 -4.99 -10.56
C GLY A 781 -47.75 -3.56 -10.87
N ARG A 782 -46.99 -2.53 -10.49
CA ARG A 782 -47.26 -1.10 -10.77
C ARG A 782 -46.78 -0.72 -12.17
N ILE A 783 -47.50 -1.19 -13.19
CA ILE A 783 -47.06 -1.12 -14.58
C ILE A 783 -46.96 0.33 -15.10
N ALA A 784 -47.91 1.19 -14.75
CA ALA A 784 -47.92 2.58 -15.23
C ALA A 784 -46.73 3.36 -14.65
N GLU A 785 -46.52 3.24 -13.35
CA GLU A 785 -45.39 3.85 -12.63
C GLU A 785 -44.06 3.31 -13.16
N ALA A 786 -43.96 2.01 -13.44
CA ALA A 786 -42.77 1.42 -14.04
C ALA A 786 -42.43 2.04 -15.41
N ILE A 787 -43.43 2.21 -16.28
CA ILE A 787 -43.24 2.83 -17.61
C ILE A 787 -42.69 4.26 -17.48
N ASP A 788 -43.28 5.07 -16.60
CA ASP A 788 -42.86 6.46 -16.40
C ASP A 788 -41.42 6.53 -15.87
N GLN A 789 -41.09 5.69 -14.89
CA GLN A 789 -39.75 5.61 -14.30
C GLN A 789 -38.69 5.12 -15.31
N PHE A 790 -39.00 4.13 -16.15
CA PHE A 790 -38.06 3.68 -17.18
C PHE A 790 -37.84 4.73 -18.28
N ARG A 791 -38.88 5.48 -18.68
CA ARG A 791 -38.72 6.60 -19.63
C ARG A 791 -37.80 7.68 -19.07
N LEU A 792 -37.99 8.05 -17.80
CA LEU A 792 -37.11 9.00 -17.12
C LEU A 792 -35.67 8.44 -17.02
N GLY A 793 -35.52 7.16 -16.69
CA GLY A 793 -34.23 6.48 -16.65
C GLY A 793 -33.50 6.47 -18.00
N ILE A 794 -34.23 6.28 -19.11
CA ILE A 794 -33.69 6.38 -20.48
C ILE A 794 -33.17 7.78 -20.77
N GLU A 795 -33.93 8.82 -20.40
CA GLU A 795 -33.51 10.21 -20.59
C GLU A 795 -32.24 10.53 -19.78
N MET A 796 -32.27 10.24 -18.48
CA MET A 796 -31.15 10.54 -17.56
C MET A 796 -29.88 9.78 -17.95
N ASN A 797 -29.96 8.45 -18.12
CA ASN A 797 -28.80 7.65 -18.51
C ASN A 797 -28.29 8.01 -19.91
N GLY A 798 -29.19 8.39 -20.83
CA GLY A 798 -28.81 8.87 -22.16
C GLY A 798 -28.02 10.18 -22.11
N ARG A 799 -28.40 11.11 -21.24
CA ARG A 799 -27.74 12.42 -21.08
C ARG A 799 -26.28 12.30 -20.67
N ILE A 800 -25.97 11.37 -19.77
CA ILE A 800 -24.61 11.16 -19.25
C ILE A 800 -23.84 10.04 -19.98
N GLY A 801 -24.43 9.42 -21.00
CA GLY A 801 -23.79 8.32 -21.72
C GLY A 801 -23.58 7.06 -20.87
N ALA A 802 -24.43 6.81 -19.87
CA ALA A 802 -24.37 5.63 -19.01
C ALA A 802 -24.91 4.38 -19.75
N ARG A 803 -24.12 3.90 -20.72
CA ARG A 803 -24.54 2.91 -21.74
C ARG A 803 -25.14 1.61 -21.18
N PRO A 804 -24.53 0.94 -20.17
CA PRO A 804 -25.10 -0.30 -19.61
C PRO A 804 -26.47 -0.04 -18.99
N PHE A 805 -26.62 1.04 -18.23
CA PHE A 805 -27.85 1.38 -17.52
C PHE A 805 -28.94 1.91 -18.44
N LEU A 806 -28.57 2.63 -19.50
CA LEU A 806 -29.48 3.00 -20.58
C LEU A 806 -30.11 1.77 -21.24
N ALA A 807 -29.28 0.76 -21.57
CA ALA A 807 -29.76 -0.48 -22.16
C ALA A 807 -30.67 -1.26 -21.19
N LEU A 808 -30.33 -1.29 -19.89
CA LEU A 808 -31.19 -1.89 -18.85
C LEU A 808 -32.53 -1.14 -18.72
N SER A 809 -32.55 0.20 -18.73
CA SER A 809 -33.81 0.97 -18.70
C SER A 809 -34.67 0.71 -19.94
N LYS A 810 -34.08 0.54 -21.13
CA LYS A 810 -34.80 0.15 -22.35
C LYS A 810 -35.39 -1.25 -22.24
N LEU A 811 -34.62 -2.21 -21.71
CA LEU A 811 -35.11 -3.57 -21.46
C LEU A 811 -36.29 -3.56 -20.49
N GLY A 812 -36.16 -2.83 -19.38
CA GLY A 812 -37.23 -2.68 -18.37
C GLY A 812 -38.50 -2.04 -18.95
N LEU A 813 -38.36 -0.99 -19.76
CA LEU A 813 -39.50 -0.38 -20.46
C LEU A 813 -40.19 -1.37 -21.41
N ALA A 814 -39.41 -2.14 -22.19
CA ALA A 814 -39.94 -3.15 -23.09
C ALA A 814 -40.70 -4.25 -22.32
N GLN A 815 -40.20 -4.67 -21.16
CA GLN A 815 -40.89 -5.64 -20.29
C GLN A 815 -42.20 -5.06 -19.72
N ALA A 816 -42.19 -3.80 -19.26
CA ALA A 816 -43.37 -3.15 -18.71
C ALA A 816 -44.47 -2.95 -19.77
N LEU A 817 -44.10 -2.51 -20.97
CA LEU A 817 -45.00 -2.38 -22.11
C LEU A 817 -45.58 -3.73 -22.55
N LEU A 818 -44.77 -4.79 -22.58
CA LEU A 818 -45.28 -6.12 -22.91
C LEU A 818 -46.26 -6.63 -21.86
N ARG A 819 -45.99 -6.40 -20.56
CA ARG A 819 -46.91 -6.75 -19.47
C ARG A 819 -48.21 -5.94 -19.49
N ARG A 820 -48.18 -4.68 -19.96
CA ARG A 820 -49.37 -3.86 -20.16
C ARG A 820 -50.31 -4.48 -21.21
N GLY A 821 -49.75 -5.16 -22.22
CA GLY A 821 -50.51 -5.98 -23.17
C GLY A 821 -51.30 -5.20 -24.21
N GLU A 822 -51.02 -3.91 -24.42
CA GLU A 822 -51.66 -3.12 -25.47
C GLU A 822 -51.04 -3.44 -26.85
N HIS A 823 -51.86 -3.74 -27.85
CA HIS A 823 -51.37 -4.08 -29.20
C HIS A 823 -50.52 -2.97 -29.85
N GLY A 824 -50.75 -1.71 -29.48
CA GLY A 824 -49.97 -0.56 -29.95
C GLY A 824 -48.51 -0.58 -29.47
N ASP A 825 -48.20 -1.34 -28.41
CA ASP A 825 -46.89 -1.36 -27.77
C ASP A 825 -45.92 -2.32 -28.46
N VAL A 826 -46.42 -3.34 -29.17
CA VAL A 826 -45.60 -4.41 -29.76
C VAL A 826 -44.45 -3.87 -30.65
N PRO A 827 -44.67 -2.88 -31.54
CA PRO A 827 -43.58 -2.28 -32.31
C PRO A 827 -42.51 -1.60 -31.43
N GLU A 828 -42.93 -0.90 -30.37
CA GLU A 828 -42.03 -0.22 -29.44
C GLU A 828 -41.24 -1.22 -28.59
N VAL A 829 -41.89 -2.28 -28.08
CA VAL A 829 -41.26 -3.40 -27.39
C VAL A 829 -40.17 -4.02 -28.25
N ARG A 830 -40.47 -4.35 -29.52
CA ARG A 830 -39.48 -4.94 -30.45
C ARG A 830 -38.30 -4.01 -30.68
N LYS A 831 -38.55 -2.70 -30.88
CA LYS A 831 -37.50 -1.71 -31.07
C LYS A 831 -36.59 -1.60 -29.84
N LEU A 832 -37.17 -1.40 -28.66
CA LEU A 832 -36.43 -1.23 -27.41
C LEU A 832 -35.63 -2.49 -27.05
N ALA A 833 -36.24 -3.67 -27.19
CA ALA A 833 -35.56 -4.94 -26.92
C ALA A 833 -34.40 -5.21 -27.90
N ALA A 834 -34.57 -4.87 -29.19
CA ALA A 834 -33.51 -5.00 -30.18
C ALA A 834 -32.34 -4.04 -29.93
N GLU A 835 -32.63 -2.78 -29.60
CA GLU A 835 -31.61 -1.80 -29.22
C GLU A 835 -30.86 -2.24 -27.96
N ALA A 836 -31.56 -2.72 -26.94
CA ALA A 836 -30.95 -3.23 -25.71
C ALA A 836 -30.08 -4.48 -25.98
N ALA A 837 -30.58 -5.46 -26.74
CA ALA A 837 -29.83 -6.66 -27.10
C ALA A 837 -28.55 -6.34 -27.90
N ALA A 838 -28.62 -5.40 -28.84
CA ALA A 838 -27.43 -4.96 -29.57
C ALA A 838 -26.37 -4.37 -28.64
N GLU A 839 -26.81 -3.59 -27.65
CA GLU A 839 -25.90 -2.95 -26.70
C GLU A 839 -25.33 -3.95 -25.68
N PHE A 840 -26.14 -4.85 -25.12
CA PHE A 840 -25.66 -5.90 -24.21
C PHE A 840 -24.63 -6.83 -24.87
N ARG A 841 -24.78 -7.09 -26.19
CA ARG A 841 -23.78 -7.86 -26.94
C ARG A 841 -22.44 -7.12 -27.07
N ARG A 842 -22.46 -5.80 -27.24
CA ARG A 842 -21.24 -4.97 -27.30
C ARG A 842 -20.55 -4.87 -25.94
N LEU A 843 -21.33 -4.81 -24.87
CA LEU A 843 -20.86 -4.65 -23.50
C LEU A 843 -20.56 -5.97 -22.80
N ASP A 844 -20.69 -7.12 -23.47
CA ASP A 844 -20.53 -8.45 -22.86
C ASP A 844 -21.39 -8.65 -21.59
N MET A 845 -22.68 -8.36 -21.71
CA MET A 845 -23.71 -8.55 -20.66
C MET A 845 -24.63 -9.73 -21.01
N PRO A 846 -24.17 -10.99 -20.80
CA PRO A 846 -24.83 -12.18 -21.35
C PRO A 846 -26.22 -12.47 -20.77
N LYS A 847 -26.44 -12.25 -19.47
CA LYS A 847 -27.76 -12.53 -18.86
C LYS A 847 -28.81 -11.50 -19.30
N PRO A 848 -28.55 -10.18 -19.26
CA PRO A 848 -29.44 -9.18 -19.87
C PRO A 848 -29.69 -9.43 -21.37
N LEU A 849 -28.66 -9.82 -22.13
CA LEU A 849 -28.80 -10.19 -23.54
C LEU A 849 -29.79 -11.34 -23.74
N ALA A 850 -29.66 -12.43 -22.98
CA ALA A 850 -30.56 -13.57 -23.07
C ALA A 850 -32.02 -13.18 -22.76
N THR A 851 -32.23 -12.28 -21.79
CA THR A 851 -33.55 -11.75 -21.45
C THR A 851 -34.11 -10.89 -22.59
N ALA A 852 -33.32 -10.02 -23.20
CA ALA A 852 -33.74 -9.22 -24.34
C ALA A 852 -34.08 -10.08 -25.56
N ASP A 853 -33.28 -11.11 -25.86
CA ASP A 853 -33.54 -12.06 -26.94
C ASP A 853 -34.81 -12.89 -26.69
N ALA A 854 -35.09 -13.26 -25.43
CA ALA A 854 -36.35 -13.92 -25.06
C ALA A 854 -37.56 -13.01 -25.29
N LEU A 855 -37.44 -11.74 -24.89
CA LEU A 855 -38.48 -10.73 -25.09
C LEU A 855 -38.75 -10.47 -26.58
N LEU A 856 -37.71 -10.47 -27.41
CA LEU A 856 -37.84 -10.36 -28.87
C LEU A 856 -38.59 -11.55 -29.49
N ARG A 857 -38.35 -12.77 -29.01
CA ARG A 857 -39.10 -13.96 -29.45
C ARG A 857 -40.56 -13.87 -29.05
N GLU A 858 -40.84 -13.47 -27.82
CA GLU A 858 -42.20 -13.31 -27.30
C GLU A 858 -42.98 -12.22 -28.07
N ALA A 859 -42.37 -11.05 -28.26
CA ALA A 859 -42.95 -9.97 -29.05
C ALA A 859 -43.04 -10.31 -30.55
N GLY A 860 -42.17 -11.19 -31.07
CA GLY A 860 -42.24 -11.73 -32.43
C GLY A 860 -43.48 -12.59 -32.67
N ASN A 861 -43.89 -13.34 -31.64
CA ASN A 861 -45.11 -14.17 -31.65
C ASN A 861 -46.39 -13.36 -31.40
N ALA A 862 -46.29 -12.15 -30.83
CA ALA A 862 -47.43 -11.27 -30.62
C ALA A 862 -47.88 -10.59 -31.93
N SER A 863 -49.15 -10.73 -32.29
CA SER A 863 -49.73 -10.07 -33.47
C SER A 863 -49.74 -8.54 -33.27
N PRO A 864 -49.16 -7.74 -34.19
CA PRO A 864 -49.20 -6.28 -34.13
C PRO A 864 -50.59 -5.72 -34.48
N LEU A 865 -51.54 -6.57 -34.85
CA LEU A 865 -52.91 -6.21 -35.19
C LEU A 865 -53.80 -6.28 -33.95
N SER A 866 -54.71 -5.32 -33.80
CA SER A 866 -55.79 -5.43 -32.81
C SER A 866 -56.63 -6.67 -33.10
N ARG A 867 -57.41 -7.16 -32.11
CA ARG A 867 -58.35 -8.27 -32.31
C ARG A 867 -59.22 -8.08 -33.57
N ARG A 868 -59.74 -6.86 -33.78
CA ARG A 868 -60.59 -6.55 -34.92
C ARG A 868 -59.85 -6.48 -36.25
N GLU A 869 -58.63 -5.96 -36.25
CA GLU A 869 -57.76 -5.98 -37.42
C GLU A 869 -57.27 -7.39 -37.75
N SER A 870 -57.08 -8.24 -36.75
CA SER A 870 -56.72 -9.66 -36.91
C SER A 870 -57.86 -10.43 -37.56
N GLU A 871 -59.12 -10.23 -37.11
CA GLU A 871 -60.31 -10.77 -37.75
C GLU A 871 -60.44 -10.30 -39.21
N VAL A 872 -60.19 -9.01 -39.48
CA VAL A 872 -60.18 -8.48 -40.85
C VAL A 872 -59.04 -9.08 -41.69
N ALA A 873 -57.83 -9.22 -41.14
CA ALA A 873 -56.68 -9.81 -41.83
C ALA A 873 -56.87 -11.31 -42.13
N GLU A 874 -57.52 -12.06 -41.22
CA GLU A 874 -57.88 -13.47 -41.42
C GLU A 874 -58.90 -13.63 -42.56
N LEU A 875 -59.92 -12.78 -42.61
CA LEU A 875 -60.89 -12.78 -43.70
C LEU A 875 -60.28 -12.30 -45.03
N ILE A 876 -59.27 -11.43 -44.99
CA ILE A 876 -58.45 -11.10 -46.17
C ILE A 876 -57.64 -12.34 -46.62
N GLY A 877 -57.09 -13.12 -45.70
CA GLY A 877 -56.39 -14.38 -45.98
C GLY A 877 -57.28 -15.43 -46.64
N GLN A 878 -58.57 -15.42 -46.34
CA GLN A 878 -59.61 -16.24 -46.99
C GLN A 878 -60.10 -15.67 -48.34
N ALA A 879 -59.45 -14.62 -48.86
CA ALA A 879 -59.76 -13.95 -50.13
C ALA A 879 -61.15 -13.27 -50.19
N LEU A 880 -61.75 -12.88 -49.06
CA LEU A 880 -63.00 -12.11 -49.06
C LEU A 880 -62.75 -10.66 -49.50
N SER A 881 -63.72 -10.04 -50.18
CA SER A 881 -63.73 -8.60 -50.54
C SER A 881 -64.14 -7.70 -49.35
N ASN A 882 -63.88 -6.39 -49.41
CA ASN A 882 -64.27 -5.46 -48.33
C ASN A 882 -65.76 -5.53 -48.01
N LYS A 883 -66.62 -5.59 -49.04
CA LYS A 883 -68.06 -5.79 -48.89
C LYS A 883 -68.42 -7.08 -48.13
N GLN A 884 -67.79 -8.20 -48.48
CA GLN A 884 -68.06 -9.49 -47.82
C GLN A 884 -67.56 -9.53 -46.38
N ILE A 885 -66.40 -8.89 -46.10
CA ILE A 885 -65.89 -8.73 -44.73
C ILE A 885 -66.82 -7.83 -43.91
N ALA A 886 -67.30 -6.73 -44.51
CA ALA A 886 -68.23 -5.81 -43.89
C ALA A 886 -69.56 -6.49 -43.52
N GLU A 887 -70.12 -7.30 -44.42
CA GLU A 887 -71.31 -8.13 -44.16
C GLU A 887 -71.06 -9.15 -43.05
N ARG A 888 -69.93 -9.86 -43.08
CA ARG A 888 -69.61 -10.94 -42.13
C ARG A 888 -69.29 -10.44 -40.72
N LEU A 889 -68.67 -9.27 -40.62
CA LEU A 889 -68.31 -8.65 -39.35
C LEU A 889 -69.36 -7.65 -38.86
N VAL A 890 -70.45 -7.42 -39.60
CA VAL A 890 -71.50 -6.42 -39.30
C VAL A 890 -70.89 -5.01 -39.15
N LEU A 891 -70.13 -4.58 -40.16
CA LEU A 891 -69.48 -3.28 -40.25
C LEU A 891 -69.86 -2.58 -41.58
N SER A 892 -69.56 -1.29 -41.70
CA SER A 892 -69.62 -0.61 -43.00
C SER A 892 -68.38 -0.94 -43.86
N GLU A 893 -68.53 -0.95 -45.19
CA GLU A 893 -67.39 -1.18 -46.10
C GLU A 893 -66.26 -0.16 -45.88
N ARG A 894 -66.62 1.10 -45.57
CA ARG A 894 -65.68 2.17 -45.22
C ARG A 894 -64.91 1.89 -43.92
N THR A 895 -65.54 1.24 -42.94
CA THR A 895 -64.88 0.83 -41.69
C THR A 895 -63.85 -0.28 -41.97
N VAL A 896 -64.19 -1.24 -42.84
CA VAL A 896 -63.25 -2.29 -43.26
C VAL A 896 -62.08 -1.69 -44.03
N GLU A 897 -62.31 -0.75 -44.97
CA GLU A 897 -61.23 -0.03 -45.66
C GLU A 897 -60.28 0.69 -44.71
N SER A 898 -60.82 1.31 -43.66
CA SER A 898 -60.01 1.94 -42.60
C SER A 898 -59.15 0.91 -41.86
N HIS A 899 -59.73 -0.24 -41.50
CA HIS A 899 -58.96 -1.36 -40.90
C HIS A 899 -57.91 -1.91 -41.86
N VAL A 900 -58.19 -2.09 -43.15
CA VAL A 900 -57.20 -2.54 -44.14
C VAL A 900 -56.04 -1.54 -44.23
N ARG A 901 -56.32 -0.24 -44.30
CA ARG A 901 -55.29 0.80 -44.31
C ARG A 901 -54.44 0.80 -43.03
N SER A 902 -55.09 0.61 -41.88
CA SER A 902 -54.41 0.47 -40.59
C SER A 902 -53.51 -0.78 -40.55
N ILE A 903 -54.00 -1.93 -41.04
CA ILE A 903 -53.23 -3.18 -41.15
C ILE A 903 -52.02 -2.99 -42.06
N LEU A 904 -52.18 -2.39 -43.24
CA LEU A 904 -51.09 -2.09 -44.17
C LEU A 904 -50.00 -1.24 -43.49
N ASN A 905 -50.40 -0.17 -42.79
CA ASN A 905 -49.47 0.69 -42.07
C ASN A 905 -48.77 -0.06 -40.91
N LYS A 906 -49.50 -0.87 -40.13
CA LYS A 906 -48.95 -1.60 -38.98
C LYS A 906 -48.01 -2.74 -39.39
N LEU A 907 -48.23 -3.35 -40.56
CA LEU A 907 -47.39 -4.43 -41.08
C LEU A 907 -46.31 -3.96 -42.06
N GLY A 908 -46.30 -2.67 -42.44
CA GLY A 908 -45.36 -2.12 -43.42
C GLY A 908 -45.60 -2.62 -44.85
N TYR A 909 -46.84 -2.97 -45.19
CA TYR A 909 -47.24 -3.46 -46.51
C TYR A 909 -47.92 -2.37 -47.34
N THR A 910 -47.90 -2.55 -48.66
CA THR A 910 -48.46 -1.58 -49.62
C THR A 910 -49.71 -2.12 -50.31
N THR A 911 -49.93 -3.44 -50.28
CA THR A 911 -51.01 -4.11 -50.99
C THR A 911 -51.79 -5.07 -50.09
N ARG A 912 -53.08 -5.22 -50.37
CA ARG A 912 -53.97 -6.19 -49.69
C ARG A 912 -53.45 -7.64 -49.81
N THR A 913 -52.80 -7.96 -50.92
CA THR A 913 -52.27 -9.30 -51.20
C THR A 913 -51.12 -9.65 -50.25
N GLU A 914 -50.32 -8.66 -49.82
CA GLU A 914 -49.29 -8.86 -48.80
C GLU A 914 -49.89 -9.20 -47.44
N ILE A 915 -51.04 -8.62 -47.08
CA ILE A 915 -51.78 -8.99 -45.85
C ILE A 915 -52.24 -10.46 -45.92
N ALA A 916 -52.79 -10.89 -47.05
CA ALA A 916 -53.22 -12.29 -47.23
C ALA A 916 -52.05 -13.27 -47.12
N THR A 917 -50.90 -12.91 -47.73
CA THR A 917 -49.67 -13.71 -47.68
C THR A 917 -49.09 -13.76 -46.27
N TRP A 918 -49.13 -12.66 -45.53
CA TRP A 918 -48.70 -12.59 -44.13
C TRP A 918 -49.57 -13.45 -43.22
N ASN A 919 -50.89 -13.43 -43.40
CA ASN A 919 -51.81 -14.24 -42.60
C ASN A 919 -51.55 -15.74 -42.80
N LEU A 920 -51.35 -16.19 -44.05
CA LEU A 920 -51.02 -17.57 -44.38
C LEU A 920 -49.67 -18.06 -43.82
N ARG A 921 -48.72 -17.14 -43.58
CA ARG A 921 -47.40 -17.45 -42.97
C ARG A 921 -47.43 -17.41 -41.44
N SER A 922 -48.45 -16.79 -40.86
CA SER A 922 -48.60 -16.58 -39.41
C SER A 922 -49.54 -17.60 -38.75
N GLN A 923 -50.04 -18.58 -39.52
CA GLN A 923 -50.86 -19.71 -39.04
C GLN A 923 -50.02 -20.95 -38.72
#